data_AF-A0A8T6PF23-F1
#
_entry.id   AF-A0A8T6PF23-F1
#
_cell.length_a   1.000
_cell.length_b   1.000
_cell.length_c   1.000
_cell.angle_alpha   90.00
_cell.angle_beta   90.00
_cell.angle_gamma   90.00
#
_symmetry.space_group_name_H-M   'P 1'
#
loop_
_entity.id
_entity.type
_entity.pdbx_description
1 polymer ?
#
loop_
_entity_poly.entity_id
_entity_poly.type
_entity_poly.pdbx_seq_one_letter_code
_entity_poly.pdbx_strand_id
1 'polypeptide(L)'
;MKAYLLVDVDDLVDRLEKSNLHFDLNDVAKTLRSGATLAAGLSSPDDLICVAVGDWNRRHAKPGRVGHSIQQIFNTQLYDIFNVPERAFVADALYINYFAAEEDPVDELILVTTQRTFASLAQRVTLSRYGRVRIWGDEEADIDIEGAIFQPLETVLGVPNKRASLYIDFENITIGLNEQGYIIDLDTLVEGMLRQTRAHGQINRMAAYAPWGQRGSLPPLVDAQGREISDEAPSRLALANIDPVFNLPGKNSADMRIVRDVMDESSSPDGADIFIVASGDRDFNEIFGTLRGKGKQVVVWGIHGSTSRILENNPALLLEYIDDFIQFQRHTDLEQIYQDAMTDEKGEPLAFRPSQWSSVVLQCDILAAKHPSSPLTADDLTDHLLEVHTITSPARGEELLSQAQALGLINITPDGLVTLNANHSITQTTRLLRDRIVHRVANTLSVRNWDYVNYGFLLKGLTMDPELHGPGLNIDDNWRSEWIDALVREGILVRELVPHPNNPEDLVPVIHLPSSIPAHDSDNPATGMEAPSDEQIDDMMRRIVVSVEQFTSFRGFEWCPLGSLHKRLRPYDPGTSFQEAIEVLVDNDAVAIDEYQNPQSVYQTKGISLNYDSRIAREILQERDQVIRGLLELYQQRTPITRKAISEITGLDPKHCRTWISIMELENVLNLVPGHHDLYSLFRTHHTVTRVAEKFNYD
;
A
#
# COMPACT_ATOMS: atom_id res chain seq x y z
N MET A 1 -30.46 -3.13 50.05
CA MET A 1 -29.09 -2.61 50.22
C MET A 1 -29.16 -1.14 49.88
N LYS A 2 -28.75 -0.25 50.78
CA LYS A 2 -28.89 1.19 50.59
C LYS A 2 -27.57 1.79 50.17
N ALA A 3 -27.49 2.28 48.93
CA ALA A 3 -26.27 2.81 48.36
C ALA A 3 -26.48 4.23 47.83
N TYR A 4 -25.47 5.08 48.05
CA TYR A 4 -25.45 6.47 47.63
C TYR A 4 -24.25 6.76 46.75
N LEU A 5 -24.49 7.50 45.67
CA LEU A 5 -23.46 8.16 44.85
C LEU A 5 -23.65 9.68 44.96
N LEU A 6 -22.71 10.36 45.60
CA LEU A 6 -22.70 11.81 45.76
C LEU A 6 -21.56 12.41 44.93
N VAL A 7 -21.89 13.24 43.94
CA VAL A 7 -20.92 13.85 43.03
C VAL A 7 -20.79 15.33 43.33
N ASP A 8 -19.59 15.79 43.71
CA ASP A 8 -19.27 17.21 43.72
C ASP A 8 -19.03 17.67 42.28
N VAL A 9 -20.08 18.18 41.63
CA VAL A 9 -20.04 18.58 40.22
C VAL A 9 -19.14 19.79 40.03
N ASP A 10 -19.01 20.65 41.05
CA ASP A 10 -18.13 21.81 40.98
C ASP A 10 -16.68 21.39 40.85
N ASP A 11 -16.26 20.55 41.79
CA ASP A 11 -14.94 19.91 41.80
C ASP A 11 -14.66 19.09 40.52
N LEU A 12 -15.63 18.28 40.08
CA LEU A 12 -15.48 17.40 38.93
C LEU A 12 -15.24 18.18 37.64
N VAL A 13 -16.06 19.19 37.34
CA VAL A 13 -15.93 19.97 36.10
C VAL A 13 -14.65 20.78 36.10
N ASP A 14 -14.30 21.41 37.22
CA ASP A 14 -13.05 22.18 37.33
C ASP A 14 -11.81 21.29 37.10
N ARG A 15 -11.90 19.99 37.45
CA ARG A 15 -10.85 18.99 37.13
C ARG A 15 -10.84 18.59 35.65
N LEU A 16 -12.01 18.28 35.09
CA LEU A 16 -12.10 17.90 33.67
C LEU A 16 -11.65 19.04 32.75
N GLU A 17 -11.91 20.30 33.10
CA GLU A 17 -11.40 21.47 32.35
C GLU A 17 -9.87 21.65 32.47
N LYS A 18 -9.25 21.23 33.58
CA LYS A 18 -7.79 21.25 33.74
C LYS A 18 -7.11 20.09 33.03
N SER A 19 -7.80 18.96 32.87
CA SER A 19 -7.32 17.87 32.04
C SER A 19 -7.39 18.30 30.57
N ASN A 20 -6.30 18.17 29.80
CA ASN A 20 -6.26 18.54 28.37
C ASN A 20 -7.12 17.62 27.47
N LEU A 21 -8.06 16.87 28.05
CA LEU A 21 -8.93 15.90 27.40
C LEU A 21 -10.34 16.49 27.29
N HIS A 22 -10.93 16.43 26.09
CA HIS A 22 -12.32 16.82 25.88
C HIS A 22 -13.24 15.68 26.32
N PHE A 23 -13.80 15.78 27.52
CA PHE A 23 -14.80 14.84 28.02
C PHE A 23 -16.22 15.27 27.68
N ASP A 24 -17.04 14.35 27.14
CA ASP A 24 -18.48 14.53 27.15
C ASP A 24 -19.02 14.30 28.56
N LEU A 25 -19.50 15.37 29.20
CA LEU A 25 -20.07 15.33 30.55
C LEU A 25 -21.24 14.34 30.67
N ASN A 26 -21.93 14.04 29.57
CA ASN A 26 -23.01 13.07 29.55
C ASN A 26 -22.48 11.64 29.75
N ASP A 27 -21.39 11.30 29.06
CA ASP A 27 -20.72 10.00 29.21
C ASP A 27 -20.08 9.87 30.58
N VAL A 28 -19.48 10.95 31.11
CA VAL A 28 -18.94 10.98 32.47
C VAL A 28 -20.03 10.68 33.51
N ALA A 29 -21.15 11.41 33.47
CA ALA A 29 -22.25 11.23 34.42
C ALA A 29 -22.84 9.80 34.36
N LYS A 30 -22.96 9.24 33.15
CA LYS A 30 -23.40 7.86 32.93
C LYS A 30 -22.39 6.85 33.49
N THR A 31 -21.10 7.04 33.22
CA THR A 31 -20.02 6.14 33.64
C THR A 31 -19.90 6.09 35.16
N LEU A 32 -19.97 7.25 35.83
CA LEU A 32 -19.99 7.33 37.29
C LEU A 32 -21.15 6.53 37.89
N ARG A 33 -22.36 6.68 37.34
CA ARG A 33 -23.55 5.95 37.82
C ARG A 33 -23.42 4.43 37.61
N SER A 34 -22.95 4.01 36.43
CA SER A 34 -22.74 2.59 36.14
C SER A 34 -21.64 1.98 37.00
N GLY A 35 -20.51 2.68 37.16
CA GLY A 35 -19.41 2.27 38.04
C GLY A 35 -19.84 2.15 39.49
N ALA A 36 -20.71 3.06 39.96
CA ALA A 36 -21.15 3.09 41.35
C ALA A 36 -22.12 1.95 41.64
N THR A 37 -23.00 1.67 40.67
CA THR A 37 -23.91 0.51 40.70
C THR A 37 -23.12 -0.79 40.86
N LEU A 38 -22.05 -0.95 40.08
CA LEU A 38 -21.18 -2.12 40.13
C LEU A 38 -20.37 -2.19 41.43
N ALA A 39 -19.79 -1.07 41.88
CA ALA A 39 -19.03 -1.01 43.13
C ALA A 39 -19.90 -1.33 44.36
N ALA A 40 -21.17 -0.91 44.34
CA ALA A 40 -22.16 -1.23 45.36
C ALA A 40 -22.71 -2.66 45.26
N GLY A 41 -22.49 -3.37 44.15
CA GLY A 41 -23.02 -4.72 43.92
C GLY A 41 -24.54 -4.75 43.70
N LEU A 42 -25.11 -3.67 43.17
CA LEU A 42 -26.54 -3.55 42.89
C LEU A 42 -26.91 -4.25 41.57
N SER A 43 -28.15 -4.74 41.49
CA SER A 43 -28.67 -5.41 40.28
C SER A 43 -29.19 -4.43 39.23
N SER A 44 -29.63 -3.24 39.65
CA SER A 44 -30.09 -2.16 38.77
C SER A 44 -29.50 -0.81 39.20
N PRO A 45 -29.15 0.08 38.25
CA PRO A 45 -28.79 1.47 38.56
C PRO A 45 -29.92 2.30 39.19
N ASP A 46 -31.16 1.82 39.16
CA ASP A 46 -32.30 2.49 39.79
C ASP A 46 -32.37 2.23 41.31
N ASP A 47 -31.64 1.23 41.81
CA ASP A 47 -31.50 0.96 43.24
C ASP A 47 -30.44 1.87 43.91
N LEU A 48 -29.72 2.67 43.11
CA LEU A 48 -28.68 3.59 43.55
C LEU A 48 -29.21 5.01 43.67
N ILE A 49 -29.08 5.62 44.86
CA ILE A 49 -29.45 7.01 45.06
C ILE A 49 -28.31 7.91 44.59
N CYS A 50 -28.53 8.61 43.47
CA CYS A 50 -27.53 9.45 42.84
C CYS A 50 -27.84 10.93 43.08
N VAL A 51 -26.90 11.70 43.64
CA VAL A 51 -27.07 13.14 43.88
C VAL A 51 -25.92 13.92 43.25
N ALA A 52 -26.26 14.89 42.41
CA ALA A 52 -25.34 15.83 41.81
C ALA A 52 -25.37 17.14 42.60
N VAL A 53 -24.23 17.48 43.23
CA VAL A 53 -24.13 18.58 44.18
C VAL A 53 -23.26 19.70 43.62
N GLY A 54 -23.77 20.92 43.60
CA GLY A 54 -23.05 22.07 43.04
C GLY A 54 -23.67 23.41 43.44
N ASP A 55 -22.96 24.50 43.17
CA ASP A 55 -23.55 25.85 43.09
C ASP A 55 -24.17 26.04 41.70
N TRP A 56 -25.41 25.57 41.56
CA TRP A 56 -26.15 25.66 40.31
C TRP A 56 -26.51 27.11 39.95
N ASN A 57 -26.46 28.04 40.91
CA ASN A 57 -26.66 29.46 40.63
C ASN A 57 -25.49 30.04 39.82
N ARG A 58 -24.26 29.58 40.08
CA ARG A 58 -23.05 29.98 39.33
C ARG A 58 -23.00 29.36 37.93
N ARG A 59 -23.72 28.25 37.71
CA ARG A 59 -23.67 27.44 36.48
C ARG A 59 -24.89 27.59 35.57
N HIS A 60 -25.70 28.63 35.75
CA HIS A 60 -26.68 29.04 34.74
C HIS A 60 -25.98 29.37 33.42
N ALA A 61 -26.50 28.82 32.32
CA ALA A 61 -25.98 29.06 30.98
C ALA A 61 -25.87 30.57 30.71
N LYS A 62 -24.69 31.01 30.25
CA LYS A 62 -24.54 32.33 29.63
C LYS A 62 -25.58 32.45 28.51
N PRO A 63 -26.36 33.55 28.41
CA PRO A 63 -27.37 33.68 27.37
C PRO A 63 -26.68 33.60 25.99
N GLY A 64 -27.06 32.63 25.15
CA GLY A 64 -26.66 32.57 23.73
C GLY A 64 -25.89 31.34 23.25
N ARG A 65 -25.58 30.33 24.08
CA ARG A 65 -25.09 29.03 23.61
C ARG A 65 -26.21 27.99 23.55
N VAL A 66 -26.46 27.44 22.37
CA VAL A 66 -27.34 26.27 22.19
C VAL A 66 -26.55 25.04 22.63
N GLY A 67 -26.84 24.57 23.84
CA GLY A 67 -26.26 23.37 24.46
C GLY A 67 -26.99 23.08 25.77
N HIS A 68 -27.10 21.81 26.14
CA HIS A 68 -27.70 21.42 27.43
C HIS A 68 -26.90 22.04 28.58
N SER A 69 -27.57 22.60 29.58
CA SER A 69 -26.86 23.05 30.79
C SER A 69 -26.31 21.83 31.55
N ILE A 70 -25.19 21.98 32.27
CA ILE A 70 -24.59 20.88 33.06
C ILE A 70 -25.64 20.25 33.99
N GLN A 71 -26.52 21.08 34.56
CA GLN A 71 -27.66 20.65 35.36
C GLN A 71 -28.62 19.71 34.58
N GLN A 72 -28.94 20.04 33.32
CA GLN A 72 -29.77 19.20 32.47
C GLN A 72 -29.10 17.86 32.15
N ILE A 73 -27.78 17.82 32.00
CA ILE A 73 -27.04 16.58 31.73
C ILE A 73 -27.21 15.59 32.89
N PHE A 74 -26.90 16.02 34.12
CA PHE A 74 -27.04 15.16 35.31
C PHE A 74 -28.49 14.77 35.57
N ASN A 75 -29.44 15.69 35.36
CA ASN A 75 -30.87 15.40 35.49
C ASN A 75 -31.35 14.35 34.46
N THR A 76 -30.82 14.39 33.23
CA THR A 76 -31.14 13.39 32.19
C THR A 76 -30.59 12.00 32.55
N GLN A 77 -29.49 11.94 33.31
CA GLN A 77 -28.91 10.69 33.82
C GLN A 77 -29.55 10.22 35.15
N LEU A 78 -30.67 10.82 35.56
CA LEU A 78 -31.44 10.51 36.78
C LEU A 78 -30.71 10.80 38.09
N TYR A 79 -29.83 11.81 38.11
CA TYR A 79 -29.31 12.35 39.37
C TYR A 79 -30.30 13.34 39.97
N ASP A 80 -30.48 13.27 41.28
CA ASP A 80 -31.12 14.35 42.04
C ASP A 80 -30.19 15.57 42.06
N ILE A 81 -30.74 16.75 41.80
CA ILE A 81 -29.96 17.98 41.67
C ILE A 81 -30.03 18.74 42.99
N PHE A 82 -28.91 18.79 43.71
CA PHE A 82 -28.85 19.45 45.02
C PHE A 82 -28.01 20.72 44.96
N ASN A 83 -28.64 21.87 45.25
CA ASN A 83 -27.99 23.17 45.20
C ASN A 83 -27.40 23.57 46.55
N VAL A 84 -26.09 23.79 46.57
CA VAL A 84 -25.37 24.30 47.74
C VAL A 84 -24.44 25.43 47.32
N PRO A 85 -24.89 26.69 47.40
CA PRO A 85 -24.07 27.86 47.07
C PRO A 85 -22.89 28.04 48.05
N GLU A 86 -23.13 27.84 49.34
CA GLU A 86 -22.09 27.97 50.37
C GLU A 86 -21.34 26.64 50.58
N ARG A 87 -20.29 26.42 49.76
CA ARG A 87 -19.52 25.16 49.73
C ARG A 87 -18.89 24.75 51.07
N ALA A 88 -18.63 25.71 51.97
CA ALA A 88 -18.09 25.43 53.30
C ALA A 88 -19.00 24.53 54.16
N PHE A 89 -20.32 24.55 53.91
CA PHE A 89 -21.32 23.80 54.67
C PHE A 89 -21.91 22.63 53.88
N VAL A 90 -21.25 22.20 52.79
CA VAL A 90 -21.80 21.17 51.88
C VAL A 90 -22.09 19.85 52.58
N ALA A 91 -21.20 19.40 53.47
CA ALA A 91 -21.43 18.18 54.26
C ALA A 91 -22.59 18.32 55.25
N ASP A 92 -22.79 19.50 55.87
CA ASP A 92 -23.93 19.76 56.76
C ASP A 92 -25.25 19.70 55.97
N ALA A 93 -25.29 20.38 54.82
CA ALA A 93 -26.47 20.42 53.96
C ALA A 93 -26.85 19.03 53.43
N LEU A 94 -25.87 18.24 52.99
CA LEU A 94 -26.10 16.87 52.52
C LEU A 94 -26.59 15.95 53.65
N TYR A 95 -25.95 16.04 54.82
CA TYR A 95 -26.36 15.26 55.98
C TYR A 95 -27.82 15.53 56.36
N ILE A 96 -28.21 16.81 56.48
CA ILE A 96 -29.57 17.20 56.87
C ILE A 96 -30.62 16.71 55.88
N ASN A 97 -30.36 16.81 54.57
CA ASN A 97 -31.36 16.51 53.56
C ASN A 97 -31.48 15.02 53.23
N TYR A 98 -30.36 14.28 53.22
CA TYR A 98 -30.36 12.89 52.74
C TYR A 98 -30.16 11.85 53.85
N PHE A 99 -29.67 12.23 55.03
CA PHE A 99 -29.27 11.25 56.07
C PHE A 99 -29.88 11.50 57.45
N ALA A 100 -30.23 12.74 57.81
CA ALA A 100 -30.65 13.08 59.18
C ALA A 100 -32.02 12.49 59.58
N ALA A 101 -32.91 12.26 58.62
CA ALA A 101 -34.23 11.67 58.85
C ALA A 101 -34.27 10.16 58.57
N GLU A 102 -33.14 9.55 58.18
CA GLU A 102 -33.11 8.14 57.79
C GLU A 102 -32.83 7.23 58.99
N GLU A 103 -33.73 6.28 59.24
CA GLU A 103 -33.55 5.27 60.29
C GLU A 103 -32.67 4.09 59.83
N ASP A 104 -32.60 3.85 58.52
CA ASP A 104 -31.85 2.74 57.94
C ASP A 104 -30.37 3.09 57.72
N PRO A 105 -29.42 2.25 58.17
CA PRO A 105 -28.00 2.48 57.97
C PRO A 105 -27.60 2.30 56.49
N VAL A 106 -26.57 3.04 56.07
CA VAL A 106 -26.07 3.00 54.68
C VAL A 106 -25.12 1.83 54.47
N ASP A 107 -25.34 1.05 53.41
CA ASP A 107 -24.49 -0.09 53.06
C ASP A 107 -23.30 0.30 52.17
N GLU A 108 -23.46 1.32 51.32
CA GLU A 108 -22.39 1.80 50.45
C GLU A 108 -22.52 3.31 50.23
N LEU A 109 -21.46 4.07 50.56
CA LEU A 109 -21.39 5.51 50.33
C LEU A 109 -20.24 5.83 49.38
N ILE A 110 -20.53 6.32 48.18
CA ILE A 110 -19.55 6.68 47.17
C ILE A 110 -19.53 8.19 47.00
N LEU A 111 -18.37 8.80 47.25
CA LEU A 111 -18.16 10.25 47.16
C LEU A 111 -17.20 10.54 46.00
N VAL A 112 -17.61 11.40 45.06
CA VAL A 112 -16.76 11.83 43.94
C VAL A 112 -16.30 13.26 44.21
N THR A 113 -15.08 13.41 44.74
CA THR A 113 -14.54 14.71 45.17
C THR A 113 -13.03 14.63 45.46
N THR A 114 -12.32 15.75 45.32
CA THR A 114 -11.00 15.99 45.95
C THR A 114 -11.10 16.90 47.19
N GLN A 115 -12.28 17.43 47.49
CA GLN A 115 -12.47 18.41 48.56
C GLN A 115 -12.71 17.74 49.91
N ARG A 116 -11.82 17.98 50.87
CA ARG A 116 -11.96 17.49 52.25
C ARG A 116 -13.27 17.91 52.92
N THR A 117 -13.77 19.11 52.63
CA THR A 117 -15.07 19.60 53.15
C THR A 117 -16.22 18.70 52.72
N PHE A 118 -16.24 18.28 51.45
CA PHE A 118 -17.25 17.36 50.93
C PHE A 118 -17.06 15.95 51.49
N ALA A 119 -15.83 15.44 51.46
CA ALA A 119 -15.50 14.10 51.95
C ALA A 119 -15.78 13.91 53.46
N SER A 120 -15.73 14.98 54.25
CA SER A 120 -16.05 14.95 55.70
C SER A 120 -17.47 14.46 56.02
N LEU A 121 -18.37 14.43 55.03
CA LEU A 121 -19.69 13.82 55.15
C LEU A 121 -19.61 12.34 55.59
N ALA A 122 -18.60 11.61 55.10
CA ALA A 122 -18.40 10.19 55.42
C ALA A 122 -18.29 9.91 56.92
N GLN A 123 -17.76 10.86 57.71
CA GLN A 123 -17.61 10.73 59.16
C GLN A 123 -18.93 10.88 59.93
N ARG A 124 -19.99 11.34 59.25
CA ARG A 124 -21.29 11.69 59.87
C ARG A 124 -22.38 10.69 59.52
N VAL A 125 -22.24 9.96 58.43
CA VAL A 125 -23.23 9.00 57.94
C VAL A 125 -23.15 7.71 58.76
N THR A 126 -24.31 7.23 59.23
CA THR A 126 -24.41 5.95 59.93
C THR A 126 -24.33 4.80 58.94
N LEU A 127 -23.25 4.01 59.02
CA LEU A 127 -23.02 2.84 58.16
C LEU A 127 -23.58 1.56 58.77
N SER A 128 -23.94 0.60 57.93
CA SER A 128 -24.34 -0.74 58.35
C SER A 128 -23.14 -1.55 58.84
N ARG A 129 -23.37 -2.75 59.41
CA ARG A 129 -22.28 -3.61 59.94
C ARG A 129 -21.20 -3.94 58.89
N TYR A 130 -21.58 -3.96 57.62
CA TYR A 130 -20.68 -4.22 56.48
C TYR A 130 -20.61 -3.02 55.54
N GLY A 131 -21.03 -1.84 56.02
CA GLY A 131 -21.10 -0.63 55.24
C GLY A 131 -19.70 -0.15 54.82
N ARG A 132 -19.58 0.38 53.61
CA ARG A 132 -18.31 0.86 53.07
C ARG A 132 -18.41 2.30 52.59
N VAL A 133 -17.30 3.01 52.71
CA VAL A 133 -17.11 4.33 52.10
C VAL A 133 -16.11 4.18 50.97
N ARG A 134 -16.43 4.74 49.81
CA ARG A 134 -15.54 4.87 48.66
C ARG A 134 -15.37 6.33 48.29
N ILE A 135 -14.13 6.71 47.99
CA ILE A 135 -13.80 8.06 47.54
C ILE A 135 -13.17 7.95 46.16
N TRP A 136 -13.77 8.65 45.20
CA TRP A 136 -13.29 8.78 43.84
C TRP A 136 -12.70 10.17 43.64
N GLY A 137 -11.36 10.26 43.71
CA GLY A 137 -10.58 11.51 43.73
C GLY A 137 -9.23 11.34 43.04
N ASP A 138 -8.27 12.25 43.27
CA ASP A 138 -6.94 12.21 42.61
C ASP A 138 -5.92 11.42 43.45
N GLU A 139 -5.69 11.80 44.71
CA GLU A 139 -4.82 11.08 45.64
C GLU A 139 -5.46 10.85 47.03
N GLU A 140 -5.13 9.71 47.66
CA GLU A 140 -5.59 9.35 49.01
C GLU A 140 -5.07 10.32 50.08
N ALA A 141 -3.88 10.89 49.88
CA ALA A 141 -3.23 11.80 50.84
C ALA A 141 -4.02 13.10 51.09
N ASP A 142 -4.84 13.53 50.12
CA ASP A 142 -5.63 14.76 50.24
C ASP A 142 -6.87 14.58 51.13
N ILE A 143 -7.37 13.34 51.22
CA ILE A 143 -8.62 12.99 51.88
C ILE A 143 -8.38 11.86 52.90
N ASP A 144 -8.00 12.26 54.12
CA ASP A 144 -7.74 11.38 55.26
C ASP A 144 -9.07 10.98 55.95
N ILE A 145 -9.77 10.00 55.37
CA ILE A 145 -10.97 9.39 55.97
C ILE A 145 -10.63 7.94 56.34
N GLU A 146 -10.57 7.67 57.65
CA GLU A 146 -10.19 6.36 58.19
C GLU A 146 -11.12 5.24 57.65
N GLY A 147 -10.50 4.22 57.04
CA GLY A 147 -11.22 3.04 56.53
C GLY A 147 -11.97 3.25 55.21
N ALA A 148 -11.84 4.41 54.55
CA ALA A 148 -12.40 4.62 53.22
C ALA A 148 -11.56 3.91 52.15
N ILE A 149 -12.23 3.36 51.14
CA ILE A 149 -11.59 2.77 49.97
C ILE A 149 -11.37 3.88 48.95
N PHE A 150 -10.11 4.25 48.73
CA PHE A 150 -9.77 5.24 47.72
C PHE A 150 -9.64 4.59 46.34
N GLN A 151 -10.15 5.27 45.30
CA GLN A 151 -9.94 4.88 43.91
C GLN A 151 -9.75 6.13 43.05
N PRO A 152 -8.70 6.21 42.22
CA PRO A 152 -8.49 7.37 41.35
C PRO A 152 -9.68 7.56 40.40
N LEU A 153 -10.16 8.79 40.26
CA LEU A 153 -11.31 9.11 39.41
C LEU A 153 -11.06 8.68 37.96
N GLU A 154 -9.82 8.80 37.49
CA GLU A 154 -9.42 8.41 36.13
C GLU A 154 -9.56 6.89 35.93
N THR A 155 -9.27 6.10 36.96
CA THR A 155 -9.50 4.64 36.94
C THR A 155 -10.98 4.32 36.79
N VAL A 156 -11.86 5.10 37.43
CA VAL A 156 -13.32 4.93 37.35
C VAL A 156 -13.84 5.37 35.98
N LEU A 157 -13.27 6.42 35.40
CA LEU A 157 -13.64 6.95 34.08
C LEU A 157 -12.97 6.20 32.92
N GLY A 158 -12.05 5.26 33.20
CA GLY A 158 -11.31 4.52 32.17
C GLY A 158 -10.26 5.35 31.43
N VAL A 159 -9.75 6.41 32.06
CA VAL A 159 -8.76 7.34 31.49
C VAL A 159 -7.37 6.99 32.03
N PRO A 160 -6.36 6.75 31.18
CA PRO A 160 -4.99 6.59 31.64
C PRO A 160 -4.43 7.94 32.14
N ASN A 161 -4.09 8.07 33.43
CA ASN A 161 -3.55 9.30 34.04
C ASN A 161 -2.03 9.52 33.79
N LYS A 162 -1.35 8.55 33.17
CA LYS A 162 0.10 8.60 32.96
C LYS A 162 0.42 8.96 31.52
N ARG A 163 1.43 9.82 31.32
CA ARG A 163 1.95 10.09 29.98
C ARG A 163 2.91 8.98 29.58
N ALA A 164 2.72 8.43 28.38
CA ALA A 164 3.56 7.37 27.83
C ALA A 164 4.32 7.88 26.60
N SER A 165 5.62 7.58 26.54
CA SER A 165 6.44 7.82 25.34
C SER A 165 7.01 6.52 24.81
N LEU A 166 6.90 6.33 23.50
CA LEU A 166 7.42 5.15 22.79
C LEU A 166 8.66 5.51 21.98
N TYR A 167 9.72 4.75 22.21
CA TYR A 167 10.97 4.81 21.45
C TYR A 167 11.20 3.46 20.77
N ILE A 168 11.17 3.46 19.44
CA ILE A 168 11.22 2.24 18.63
C ILE A 168 12.59 2.14 17.98
N ASP A 169 13.37 1.14 18.37
CA ASP A 169 14.50 0.67 17.58
C ASP A 169 13.94 -0.12 16.38
N PHE A 170 13.59 0.63 15.35
CA PHE A 170 12.75 0.12 14.26
C PHE A 170 13.51 -0.93 13.43
N GLU A 171 14.82 -0.75 13.27
CA GLU A 171 15.70 -1.75 12.66
C GLU A 171 15.71 -3.05 13.47
N ASN A 172 15.94 -2.99 14.79
CA ASN A 172 15.97 -4.19 15.64
C ASN A 172 14.63 -4.93 15.68
N ILE A 173 13.51 -4.20 15.79
CA ILE A 173 12.17 -4.79 15.80
C ILE A 173 11.86 -5.46 14.46
N THR A 174 12.13 -4.79 13.35
CA THR A 174 11.82 -5.37 12.03
C THR A 174 12.70 -6.57 11.73
N ILE A 175 14.00 -6.53 12.06
CA ILE A 175 14.90 -7.69 11.92
C ILE A 175 14.40 -8.85 12.78
N GLY A 176 14.08 -8.62 14.05
CA GLY A 176 13.58 -9.67 14.94
C GLY A 176 12.30 -10.33 14.43
N LEU A 177 11.33 -9.55 13.95
CA LEU A 177 10.07 -10.09 13.40
C LEU A 177 10.34 -10.94 12.15
N ASN A 178 11.23 -10.45 11.29
CA ASN A 178 11.64 -11.11 10.07
C ASN A 178 12.42 -12.42 10.33
N GLU A 179 13.31 -12.45 11.33
CA GLU A 179 14.03 -13.66 11.77
C GLU A 179 13.08 -14.74 12.29
N GLN A 180 12.01 -14.34 13.00
CA GLN A 180 10.95 -15.25 13.44
C GLN A 180 10.02 -15.70 12.29
N GLY A 181 10.28 -15.23 11.07
CA GLY A 181 9.54 -15.61 9.88
C GLY A 181 8.20 -14.88 9.74
N TYR A 182 8.01 -13.72 10.36
CA TYR A 182 6.80 -12.91 10.19
C TYR A 182 6.89 -11.96 8.98
N ILE A 183 5.76 -11.77 8.31
CA ILE A 183 5.55 -10.72 7.32
C ILE A 183 5.20 -9.44 8.07
N ILE A 184 5.92 -8.37 7.75
CA ILE A 184 5.77 -7.10 8.46
C ILE A 184 4.86 -6.19 7.63
N ASP A 185 3.55 -6.26 7.90
CA ASP A 185 2.61 -5.23 7.47
C ASP A 185 2.81 -3.98 8.35
N LEU A 186 3.29 -2.90 7.75
CA LEU A 186 3.60 -1.66 8.44
C LEU A 186 2.36 -1.01 9.05
N ASP A 187 1.22 -1.07 8.37
CA ASP A 187 0.00 -0.43 8.83
C ASP A 187 -0.51 -1.15 10.10
N THR A 188 -0.51 -2.49 10.07
CA THR A 188 -0.84 -3.35 11.22
C THR A 188 0.14 -3.15 12.38
N LEU A 189 1.45 -3.07 12.11
CA LEU A 189 2.48 -2.83 13.12
C LEU A 189 2.25 -1.49 13.85
N VAL A 190 2.02 -0.42 13.07
CA VAL A 190 1.80 0.94 13.58
C VAL A 190 0.52 1.02 14.41
N GLU A 191 -0.58 0.47 13.91
CA GLU A 191 -1.86 0.45 14.64
C GLU A 191 -1.77 -0.33 15.95
N GLY A 192 -1.09 -1.48 15.93
CA GLY A 192 -0.87 -2.31 17.11
C GLY A 192 -0.03 -1.59 18.18
N MET A 193 1.07 -0.96 17.78
CA MET A 193 1.91 -0.15 18.67
C MET A 193 1.13 1.03 19.26
N LEU A 194 0.38 1.77 18.44
CA LEU A 194 -0.46 2.88 18.89
C LEU A 194 -1.50 2.43 19.93
N ARG A 195 -2.19 1.32 19.65
CA ARG A 195 -3.19 0.75 20.56
C ARG A 195 -2.57 0.33 21.88
N GLN A 196 -1.44 -0.36 21.85
CA GLN A 196 -0.76 -0.84 23.05
C GLN A 196 -0.16 0.32 23.86
N THR A 197 0.44 1.34 23.23
CA THR A 197 0.91 2.54 23.95
C THR A 197 -0.24 3.27 24.64
N ARG A 198 -1.41 3.39 23.99
CA ARG A 198 -2.62 4.00 24.59
C ARG A 198 -3.15 3.22 25.80
N ALA A 199 -2.95 1.90 25.84
CA ALA A 199 -3.31 1.08 26.99
C ALA A 199 -2.44 1.37 28.22
N HIS A 200 -1.18 1.79 28.01
CA HIS A 200 -0.26 2.19 29.08
C HIS A 200 -0.47 3.63 29.55
N GLY A 201 -0.76 4.56 28.64
CA GLY A 201 -0.85 5.98 28.97
C GLY A 201 -1.31 6.88 27.82
N GLN A 202 -1.54 8.15 28.11
CA GLN A 202 -1.71 9.17 27.08
C GLN A 202 -0.41 9.33 26.30
N ILE A 203 -0.45 9.17 24.98
CA ILE A 203 0.74 9.30 24.13
C ILE A 203 1.30 10.72 24.23
N ASN A 204 2.53 10.84 24.73
CA ASN A 204 3.29 12.08 24.77
C ASN A 204 4.17 12.22 23.53
N ARG A 205 4.94 11.17 23.21
CA ARG A 205 5.83 11.12 22.05
C ARG A 205 5.91 9.69 21.51
N MET A 206 6.03 9.55 20.20
CA MET A 206 6.42 8.30 19.54
C MET A 206 7.51 8.61 18.52
N ALA A 207 8.61 7.87 18.56
CA ALA A 207 9.73 8.04 17.62
C ALA A 207 10.28 6.68 17.17
N ALA A 208 10.59 6.58 15.89
CA ALA A 208 11.13 5.37 15.26
C ALA A 208 12.52 5.65 14.67
N TYR A 209 13.50 4.87 15.12
CA TYR A 209 14.91 5.05 14.80
C TYR A 209 15.35 3.94 13.86
N ALA A 210 15.81 4.31 12.67
CA ALA A 210 16.40 3.41 11.70
C ALA A 210 17.29 4.19 10.72
N PRO A 211 18.19 3.50 10.00
CA PRO A 211 18.94 4.05 8.87
C PRO A 211 18.04 4.29 7.63
N TRP A 212 17.03 5.15 7.78
CA TRP A 212 16.03 5.45 6.74
C TRP A 212 16.69 5.89 5.42
N GLY A 213 16.16 5.40 4.30
CA GLY A 213 16.65 5.74 2.95
C GLY A 213 17.94 5.04 2.54
N GLN A 214 18.46 4.12 3.36
CA GLN A 214 19.55 3.22 2.97
C GLN A 214 18.96 1.91 2.47
N ARG A 215 19.25 1.58 1.21
CA ARG A 215 18.72 0.38 0.58
C ARG A 215 19.22 -0.88 1.30
N GLY A 216 18.28 -1.80 1.59
CA GLY A 216 18.57 -3.09 2.23
C GLY A 216 18.87 -3.02 3.73
N SER A 217 18.68 -1.86 4.37
CA SER A 217 18.96 -1.66 5.80
C SER A 217 17.85 -2.18 6.70
N LEU A 218 16.64 -2.30 6.15
CA LEU A 218 15.48 -2.85 6.83
C LEU A 218 15.02 -4.10 6.08
N PRO A 219 14.43 -5.08 6.78
CA PRO A 219 13.65 -6.12 6.14
C PRO A 219 12.46 -5.55 5.36
N PRO A 220 11.91 -6.30 4.38
CA PRO A 220 10.77 -5.83 3.61
C PRO A 220 9.61 -5.51 4.51
N LEU A 221 9.05 -4.35 4.25
CA LEU A 221 7.80 -3.93 4.84
C LEU A 221 6.75 -3.98 3.74
N VAL A 222 5.58 -4.52 4.06
CA VAL A 222 4.44 -4.52 3.15
C VAL A 222 3.33 -3.62 3.70
N ASP A 223 2.42 -3.18 2.83
CA ASP A 223 1.14 -2.61 3.26
C ASP A 223 0.06 -3.69 3.41
N ALA A 224 -1.13 -3.30 3.85
CA ALA A 224 -2.28 -4.19 3.97
C ALA A 224 -2.71 -4.87 2.64
N GLN A 225 -2.21 -4.39 1.49
CA GLN A 225 -2.43 -5.00 0.17
C GLN A 225 -1.25 -5.85 -0.30
N GLY A 226 -0.23 -6.05 0.54
CA GLY A 226 0.95 -6.86 0.25
C GLY A 226 2.00 -6.17 -0.63
N ARG A 227 1.88 -4.86 -0.90
CA ARG A 227 2.88 -4.10 -1.67
C ARG A 227 4.10 -3.82 -0.82
N GLU A 228 5.30 -4.01 -1.36
CA GLU A 228 6.54 -3.58 -0.69
C GLU A 228 6.60 -2.05 -0.59
N ILE A 229 6.77 -1.53 0.63
CA ILE A 229 6.72 -0.11 0.97
C ILE A 229 7.89 0.32 1.86
N SER A 230 8.98 -0.45 1.88
CA SER A 230 10.17 -0.18 2.71
C SER A 230 10.70 1.25 2.51
N ASP A 231 10.72 1.72 1.26
CA ASP A 231 11.15 3.07 0.89
C ASP A 231 10.14 4.17 1.31
N GLU A 232 8.86 3.82 1.49
CA GLU A 232 7.78 4.73 1.93
C GLU A 232 7.61 4.79 3.45
N ALA A 233 8.25 3.89 4.19
CA ALA A 233 8.04 3.70 5.63
C ALA A 233 8.21 4.99 6.48
N PRO A 234 9.22 5.85 6.25
CA PRO A 234 9.36 7.10 7.01
C PRO A 234 8.13 8.02 6.86
N SER A 235 7.63 8.14 5.63
CA SER A 235 6.47 8.99 5.31
C SER A 235 5.20 8.45 5.97
N ARG A 236 5.01 7.14 5.99
CA ARG A 236 3.84 6.51 6.64
C ARG A 236 3.87 6.62 8.16
N LEU A 237 5.04 6.42 8.77
CA LEU A 237 5.23 6.63 10.20
C LEU A 237 4.90 8.08 10.60
N ALA A 238 5.37 9.05 9.83
CA ALA A 238 5.07 10.46 10.06
C ALA A 238 3.55 10.76 9.97
N LEU A 239 2.84 10.16 9.02
CA LEU A 239 1.37 10.28 8.91
C LEU A 239 0.64 9.72 10.14
N ALA A 240 1.21 8.72 10.80
CA ALA A 240 0.71 8.14 12.04
C ALA A 240 1.14 8.91 13.31
N ASN A 241 1.79 10.07 13.17
CA ASN A 241 2.42 10.85 14.24
C ASN A 241 3.54 10.10 14.99
N ILE A 242 4.24 9.20 14.31
CA ILE A 242 5.48 8.59 14.79
C ILE A 242 6.64 9.32 14.10
N ASP A 243 7.50 9.98 14.87
CA ASP A 243 8.64 10.75 14.37
C ASP A 243 9.72 9.83 13.79
N PRO A 244 9.96 9.81 12.45
CA PRO A 244 11.01 8.99 11.87
C PRO A 244 12.37 9.70 12.06
N VAL A 245 13.19 9.16 12.95
CA VAL A 245 14.49 9.75 13.29
C VAL A 245 15.59 9.13 12.43
N PHE A 246 16.20 9.96 11.57
CA PHE A 246 17.36 9.60 10.76
C PHE A 246 18.63 9.53 11.61
N ASN A 247 19.35 8.41 11.57
CA ASN A 247 20.64 8.22 12.20
C ASN A 247 21.77 8.03 11.17
N LEU A 248 23.02 8.25 11.59
CA LEU A 248 24.20 8.06 10.74
C LEU A 248 24.51 6.55 10.63
N PRO A 249 25.05 6.06 9.50
CA PRO A 249 25.41 4.66 9.36
C PRO A 249 26.47 4.25 10.39
N GLY A 250 26.18 3.20 11.17
CA GLY A 250 27.07 2.61 12.19
C GLY A 250 26.33 1.74 13.20
N LYS A 251 26.93 0.61 13.61
CA LYS A 251 26.31 -0.47 14.41
C LYS A 251 25.66 -0.09 15.76
N ASN A 252 25.83 1.14 16.26
CA ASN A 252 25.29 1.60 17.55
C ASN A 252 24.72 3.03 17.47
N SER A 253 24.41 3.54 16.28
CA SER A 253 23.98 4.93 16.11
C SER A 253 22.53 5.16 16.54
N ALA A 254 21.66 4.16 16.35
CA ALA A 254 20.28 4.16 16.84
C ALA A 254 20.27 4.17 18.38
N ASP A 255 20.99 3.24 19.01
CA ASP A 255 20.98 3.06 20.48
C ASP A 255 21.43 4.32 21.20
N MET A 256 22.56 4.90 20.79
CA MET A 256 23.06 6.14 21.39
C MET A 256 22.06 7.29 21.23
N ARG A 257 21.34 7.33 20.10
CA ARG A 257 20.36 8.38 19.84
C ARG A 257 19.09 8.19 20.67
N ILE A 258 18.59 6.96 20.78
CA ILE A 258 17.47 6.60 21.64
C ILE A 258 17.79 6.94 23.10
N VAL A 259 18.96 6.50 23.61
CA VAL A 259 19.39 6.77 24.99
C VAL A 259 19.44 8.28 25.27
N ARG A 260 19.96 9.08 24.34
CA ARG A 260 20.02 10.53 24.47
C ARG A 260 18.62 11.15 24.54
N ASP A 261 17.77 10.84 23.57
CA ASP A 261 16.44 11.42 23.48
C ASP A 261 15.55 11.02 24.68
N VAL A 262 15.66 9.78 25.16
CA VAL A 262 15.01 9.28 26.39
C VAL A 262 15.50 10.03 27.62
N MET A 263 16.81 10.26 27.75
CA MET A 263 17.37 11.00 28.89
C MET A 263 16.95 12.47 28.91
N ASP A 264 16.94 13.10 27.74
CA ASP A 264 16.49 14.49 27.56
C ASP A 264 15.02 14.62 27.98
N GLU A 265 14.15 13.72 27.52
CA GLU A 265 12.73 13.72 27.92
C GLU A 265 12.54 13.41 29.41
N SER A 266 13.25 12.41 29.96
CA SER A 266 13.11 12.03 31.37
C SER A 266 13.48 13.13 32.36
N SER A 267 14.20 14.14 31.88
CA SER A 267 14.65 15.30 32.67
C SER A 267 13.75 16.53 32.46
N SER A 268 12.77 16.45 31.55
CA SER A 268 11.80 17.51 31.30
C SER A 268 10.68 17.51 32.34
N PRO A 269 10.24 18.69 32.84
CA PRO A 269 9.07 18.81 33.70
C PRO A 269 7.78 18.25 33.06
N ASP A 270 7.70 18.31 31.72
CA ASP A 270 6.58 17.79 30.93
C ASP A 270 6.88 16.42 30.29
N GLY A 271 7.88 15.69 30.81
CA GLY A 271 8.27 14.37 30.31
C GLY A 271 7.29 13.26 30.69
N ALA A 272 7.31 12.16 29.93
CA ALA A 272 6.48 10.99 30.20
C ALA A 272 6.73 10.37 31.60
N ASP A 273 5.71 9.70 32.13
CA ASP A 273 5.77 8.89 33.36
C ASP A 273 6.13 7.44 33.06
N ILE A 274 5.75 6.98 31.88
CA ILE A 274 6.02 5.64 31.35
C ILE A 274 6.87 5.77 30.10
N PHE A 275 8.05 5.16 30.12
CA PHE A 275 8.92 5.03 28.96
C PHE A 275 8.79 3.62 28.41
N ILE A 276 8.32 3.53 27.17
CA ILE A 276 8.26 2.29 26.41
C ILE A 276 9.43 2.28 25.44
N VAL A 277 10.30 1.28 25.53
CA VAL A 277 11.41 1.08 24.60
C VAL A 277 11.19 -0.23 23.87
N ALA A 278 10.96 -0.16 22.56
CA ALA A 278 10.83 -1.32 21.70
C ALA A 278 12.19 -1.67 21.12
N SER A 279 12.88 -2.61 21.78
CA SER A 279 14.17 -3.19 21.35
C SER A 279 14.45 -4.45 22.16
N GLY A 280 15.09 -5.43 21.52
CA GLY A 280 15.59 -6.65 22.17
C GLY A 280 17.02 -6.53 22.73
N ASP A 281 17.70 -5.39 22.55
CA ASP A 281 19.12 -5.25 22.87
C ASP A 281 19.39 -5.02 24.37
N ARG A 282 20.37 -5.75 24.91
CA ARG A 282 20.85 -5.61 26.29
C ARG A 282 21.51 -4.27 26.56
N ASP A 283 21.98 -3.57 25.53
CA ASP A 283 22.72 -2.32 25.69
C ASP A 283 21.84 -1.19 26.29
N PHE A 284 20.51 -1.34 26.26
CA PHE A 284 19.58 -0.45 26.96
C PHE A 284 19.43 -0.72 28.47
N ASN A 285 20.03 -1.77 29.03
CA ASN A 285 19.82 -2.13 30.44
C ASN A 285 20.29 -1.03 31.42
N GLU A 286 21.34 -0.27 31.05
CA GLU A 286 21.84 0.85 31.87
C GLU A 286 20.84 2.03 31.93
N ILE A 287 20.19 2.36 30.82
CA ILE A 287 19.21 3.46 30.78
C ILE A 287 17.95 3.10 31.58
N PHE A 288 17.51 1.83 31.56
CA PHE A 288 16.36 1.39 32.34
C PHE A 288 16.60 1.54 33.85
N GLY A 289 17.80 1.21 34.33
CA GLY A 289 18.17 1.45 35.73
C GLY A 289 18.13 2.94 36.11
N THR A 290 18.58 3.80 35.20
CA THR A 290 18.59 5.26 35.39
C THR A 290 17.18 5.85 35.44
N LEU A 291 16.28 5.45 34.54
CA LEU A 291 14.89 5.90 34.51
C LEU A 291 14.13 5.50 35.78
N ARG A 292 14.32 4.27 36.25
CA ARG A 292 13.71 3.80 37.50
C ARG A 292 14.26 4.53 38.72
N GLY A 293 15.55 4.87 38.73
CA GLY A 293 16.16 5.72 39.75
C GLY A 293 15.52 7.12 39.84
N LYS A 294 14.96 7.61 38.73
CA LYS A 294 14.17 8.86 38.66
C LYS A 294 12.67 8.67 38.97
N GLY A 295 12.24 7.48 39.38
CA GLY A 295 10.83 7.17 39.69
C GLY A 295 9.95 6.97 38.45
N LYS A 296 10.54 6.81 37.26
CA LYS A 296 9.80 6.55 36.01
C LYS A 296 9.52 5.07 35.82
N GLN A 297 8.38 4.74 35.23
CA GLN A 297 8.03 3.36 34.87
C GLN A 297 8.65 3.02 33.51
N VAL A 298 9.20 1.81 33.39
CA VAL A 298 9.87 1.34 32.17
C VAL A 298 9.15 0.07 31.68
N VAL A 299 8.73 0.10 30.42
CA VAL A 299 8.17 -1.03 29.68
C VAL A 299 9.09 -1.33 28.52
N VAL A 300 9.45 -2.60 28.34
CA VAL A 300 10.27 -3.07 27.23
C VAL A 300 9.39 -3.86 26.29
N TRP A 301 9.42 -3.54 25.00
CA TRP A 301 8.76 -4.34 23.97
C TRP A 301 9.82 -5.13 23.20
N GLY A 302 9.76 -6.45 23.35
CA GLY A 302 10.64 -7.40 22.66
C GLY A 302 9.90 -8.22 21.62
N ILE A 303 10.63 -9.14 21.00
CA ILE A 303 10.09 -10.18 20.11
C ILE A 303 10.53 -11.53 20.66
N HIS A 304 9.62 -12.51 20.67
CA HIS A 304 9.98 -13.85 21.13
C HIS A 304 11.15 -14.40 20.30
N GLY A 305 12.14 -14.99 20.97
CA GLY A 305 13.31 -15.59 20.30
C GLY A 305 14.40 -14.62 19.87
N SER A 306 14.11 -13.31 19.73
CA SER A 306 15.11 -12.27 19.36
C SER A 306 15.44 -11.29 20.50
N THR A 307 14.81 -11.44 21.67
CA THR A 307 15.08 -10.61 22.87
C THR A 307 16.24 -11.17 23.70
N SER A 308 17.10 -10.30 24.23
CA SER A 308 18.22 -10.72 25.08
C SER A 308 17.76 -11.34 26.41
N ARG A 309 18.34 -12.49 26.76
CA ARG A 309 18.13 -13.17 28.05
C ARG A 309 18.41 -12.29 29.28
N ILE A 310 19.27 -11.27 29.14
CA ILE A 310 19.56 -10.34 30.24
C ILE A 310 18.32 -9.50 30.56
N LEU A 311 17.58 -9.06 29.53
CA LEU A 311 16.34 -8.32 29.69
C LEU A 311 15.22 -9.23 30.21
N GLU A 312 15.09 -10.44 29.65
CA GLU A 312 14.08 -11.42 30.08
C GLU A 312 14.23 -11.83 31.56
N ASN A 313 15.47 -11.97 32.03
CA ASN A 313 15.74 -12.35 33.41
C ASN A 313 15.82 -11.15 34.37
N ASN A 314 15.50 -9.93 33.93
CA ASN A 314 15.47 -8.76 34.80
C ASN A 314 14.06 -8.58 35.40
N PRO A 315 13.82 -9.00 36.65
CA PRO A 315 12.48 -8.96 37.26
C PRO A 315 11.98 -7.53 37.54
N ALA A 316 12.84 -6.55 37.30
CA ALA A 316 12.59 -5.15 37.57
C ALA A 316 12.06 -4.39 36.35
N LEU A 317 11.99 -5.05 35.19
CA LEU A 317 11.44 -4.52 33.94
C LEU A 317 10.09 -5.19 33.65
N LEU A 318 9.17 -4.44 33.05
CA LEU A 318 7.93 -5.00 32.50
C LEU A 318 8.18 -5.29 31.03
N LEU A 319 8.35 -6.57 30.68
CA LEU A 319 8.61 -7.04 29.32
C LEU A 319 7.29 -7.51 28.68
N GLU A 320 6.96 -6.95 27.52
CA GLU A 320 5.86 -7.38 26.66
C GLU A 320 6.41 -7.78 25.28
N TYR A 321 5.72 -8.67 24.57
CA TYR A 321 6.16 -9.15 23.26
C TYR A 321 5.25 -8.63 22.17
N ILE A 322 5.84 -7.99 21.15
CA ILE A 322 5.11 -7.38 20.03
C ILE A 322 4.30 -8.43 19.28
N ASP A 323 4.85 -9.63 19.11
CA ASP A 323 4.20 -10.75 18.45
C ASP A 323 3.11 -11.45 19.29
N ASP A 324 2.90 -11.04 20.55
CA ASP A 324 1.75 -11.47 21.35
C ASP A 324 0.53 -10.53 21.19
N PHE A 325 0.76 -9.22 21.09
CA PHE A 325 -0.32 -8.21 21.02
C PHE A 325 -0.60 -7.67 19.61
N ILE A 326 0.20 -8.06 18.63
CA ILE A 326 -0.01 -7.81 17.20
C ILE A 326 -0.05 -9.16 16.47
N GLN A 327 -1.09 -9.36 15.66
CA GLN A 327 -1.24 -10.59 14.87
C GLN A 327 -0.51 -10.44 13.53
N PHE A 328 0.66 -11.07 13.41
CA PHE A 328 1.41 -11.11 12.15
C PHE A 328 1.15 -12.41 11.39
N GLN A 329 1.18 -12.32 10.07
CA GLN A 329 1.21 -13.49 9.18
C GLN A 329 2.63 -14.05 9.09
N ARG A 330 2.79 -15.36 8.88
CA ARG A 330 4.12 -15.99 8.73
C ARG A 330 4.46 -16.28 7.28
N HIS A 331 5.75 -16.24 6.95
CA HIS A 331 6.28 -16.60 5.63
C HIS A 331 5.97 -18.05 5.23
N THR A 332 5.78 -18.97 6.17
CA THR A 332 5.37 -20.35 5.86
C THR A 332 3.92 -20.45 5.37
N ASP A 333 3.08 -19.48 5.73
CA ASP A 333 1.69 -19.41 5.27
C ASP A 333 1.61 -18.75 3.87
N LEU A 334 2.72 -18.19 3.36
CA LEU A 334 2.79 -17.48 2.08
C LEU A 334 2.71 -18.37 0.85
N GLU A 335 3.04 -19.66 0.86
CA GLU A 335 2.82 -20.46 -0.37
C GLU A 335 1.32 -20.61 -0.67
N GLN A 336 0.48 -20.68 0.38
CA GLN A 336 -0.97 -20.66 0.26
C GLN A 336 -1.50 -19.23 0.08
N ILE A 337 -0.98 -18.25 0.82
CA ILE A 337 -1.40 -16.85 0.72
C ILE A 337 -0.88 -16.17 -0.56
N TYR A 338 0.23 -16.53 -1.20
CA TYR A 338 0.59 -15.97 -2.51
C TYR A 338 -0.32 -16.50 -3.62
N GLN A 339 -0.84 -17.72 -3.46
CA GLN A 339 -1.85 -18.25 -4.39
C GLN A 339 -3.23 -17.64 -4.13
N ASP A 340 -3.60 -17.39 -2.87
CA ASP A 340 -4.88 -16.80 -2.47
C ASP A 340 -4.90 -15.25 -2.51
N ALA A 341 -3.78 -14.57 -2.25
CA ALA A 341 -3.56 -13.12 -2.35
C ALA A 341 -3.10 -12.69 -3.76
N MET A 342 -3.17 -13.60 -4.73
CA MET A 342 -3.34 -13.25 -6.15
C MET A 342 -4.83 -13.12 -6.48
N THR A 343 -5.69 -12.90 -5.48
CA THR A 343 -7.11 -12.57 -5.62
C THR A 343 -7.58 -11.65 -4.48
N ASP A 344 -8.40 -10.63 -4.78
CA ASP A 344 -9.11 -9.80 -3.81
C ASP A 344 -10.33 -10.56 -3.22
N GLU A 345 -11.08 -9.93 -2.29
CA GLU A 345 -12.31 -10.52 -1.71
C GLU A 345 -13.39 -10.93 -2.75
N LYS A 346 -13.23 -10.54 -4.03
CA LYS A 346 -14.11 -10.88 -5.16
C LYS A 346 -13.49 -11.89 -6.13
N GLY A 347 -12.27 -12.34 -5.90
CA GLY A 347 -11.57 -13.28 -6.79
C GLY A 347 -10.71 -12.62 -7.87
N GLU A 348 -10.42 -11.32 -7.79
CA GLU A 348 -9.67 -10.57 -8.82
C GLU A 348 -8.19 -10.36 -8.46
N PRO A 349 -7.24 -10.55 -9.40
CA PRO A 349 -5.82 -10.60 -9.07
C PRO A 349 -5.18 -9.29 -8.60
N LEU A 350 -4.52 -9.35 -7.45
CA LEU A 350 -3.74 -8.26 -6.83
C LEU A 350 -2.50 -7.90 -7.65
N ALA A 351 -2.07 -6.65 -7.51
CA ALA A 351 -0.99 -6.03 -8.27
C ALA A 351 0.39 -6.64 -8.01
N PHE A 352 1.08 -7.18 -9.03
CA PHE A 352 2.48 -7.63 -8.91
C PHE A 352 3.44 -6.43 -8.99
N ARG A 353 3.94 -5.98 -7.83
CA ARG A 353 4.83 -4.82 -7.69
C ARG A 353 6.29 -5.24 -7.43
N PRO A 354 7.29 -4.38 -7.72
CA PRO A 354 8.69 -4.70 -7.45
C PRO A 354 8.90 -4.98 -5.96
N SER A 355 9.74 -5.96 -5.64
CA SER A 355 10.08 -6.33 -4.25
C SER A 355 11.57 -6.63 -4.07
N GLN A 356 12.01 -6.94 -2.85
CA GLN A 356 13.33 -7.54 -2.63
C GLN A 356 13.53 -8.84 -3.43
N TRP A 357 12.48 -9.61 -3.69
CA TRP A 357 12.55 -10.83 -4.48
C TRP A 357 12.81 -10.52 -5.95
N SER A 358 12.20 -9.46 -6.46
CA SER A 358 12.53 -8.93 -7.78
C SER A 358 13.99 -8.48 -7.82
N SER A 359 14.50 -7.83 -6.78
CA SER A 359 15.91 -7.43 -6.69
C SER A 359 16.85 -8.63 -6.70
N VAL A 360 16.55 -9.70 -5.93
CA VAL A 360 17.33 -10.95 -5.95
C VAL A 360 17.32 -11.59 -7.34
N VAL A 361 16.17 -11.68 -7.99
CA VAL A 361 16.06 -12.20 -9.37
C VAL A 361 16.92 -11.39 -10.34
N LEU A 362 16.78 -10.07 -10.31
CA LEU A 362 17.48 -9.16 -11.23
C LEU A 362 18.99 -9.17 -11.02
N GLN A 363 19.46 -9.12 -9.77
CA GLN A 363 20.89 -9.13 -9.45
C GLN A 363 21.52 -10.51 -9.67
N CYS A 364 20.79 -11.60 -9.45
CA CYS A 364 21.24 -12.94 -9.81
C CYS A 364 21.43 -13.06 -11.33
N ASP A 365 20.50 -12.53 -12.13
CA ASP A 365 20.63 -12.51 -13.59
C ASP A 365 21.80 -11.63 -14.07
N ILE A 366 22.01 -10.46 -13.45
CA ILE A 366 23.16 -9.59 -13.75
C ILE A 366 24.48 -10.29 -13.44
N LEU A 367 24.59 -10.93 -12.27
CA LEU A 367 25.79 -11.62 -11.84
C LEU A 367 26.09 -12.86 -12.70
N ALA A 368 25.05 -13.62 -13.06
CA ALA A 368 25.14 -14.74 -14.00
C ALA A 368 25.67 -14.27 -15.36
N ALA A 369 25.18 -13.14 -15.86
CA ALA A 369 25.62 -12.57 -17.13
C ALA A 369 27.08 -12.06 -17.10
N LYS A 370 27.56 -11.58 -15.94
CA LYS A 370 28.97 -11.19 -15.76
C LYS A 370 29.90 -12.40 -15.71
N HIS A 371 29.43 -13.55 -15.24
CA HIS A 371 30.24 -14.76 -15.03
C HIS A 371 29.60 -16.01 -15.66
N PRO A 372 29.39 -16.06 -16.99
CA PRO A 372 28.61 -17.12 -17.65
C PRO A 372 29.24 -18.52 -17.57
N SER A 373 30.54 -18.60 -17.25
CA SER A 373 31.29 -19.86 -17.18
C SER A 373 31.53 -20.37 -15.75
N SER A 374 31.06 -19.66 -14.73
CA SER A 374 31.32 -19.98 -13.32
C SER A 374 29.99 -20.19 -12.59
N PRO A 375 29.84 -21.30 -11.84
CA PRO A 375 28.65 -21.49 -11.03
C PRO A 375 28.64 -20.44 -9.91
N LEU A 376 27.49 -19.81 -9.71
CA LEU A 376 27.29 -18.78 -8.70
C LEU A 376 27.27 -19.40 -7.31
N THR A 377 28.04 -18.86 -6.37
CA THR A 377 27.95 -19.25 -4.95
C THR A 377 27.09 -18.27 -4.15
N ALA A 378 26.64 -18.69 -2.97
CA ALA A 378 25.92 -17.82 -2.04
C ALA A 378 26.77 -16.63 -1.58
N ASP A 379 28.08 -16.84 -1.44
CA ASP A 379 29.04 -15.79 -1.11
C ASP A 379 29.18 -14.79 -2.25
N ASP A 380 29.33 -15.26 -3.51
CA ASP A 380 29.41 -14.39 -4.68
C ASP A 380 28.16 -13.50 -4.82
N LEU A 381 26.98 -14.10 -4.60
CA LEU A 381 25.71 -13.36 -4.67
C LEU A 381 25.58 -12.37 -3.52
N THR A 382 25.99 -12.75 -2.31
CA THR A 382 25.97 -11.86 -1.14
C THR A 382 26.92 -10.66 -1.32
N ASP A 383 28.16 -10.92 -1.75
CA ASP A 383 29.14 -9.88 -2.03
C ASP A 383 28.65 -8.94 -3.13
N HIS A 384 28.05 -9.49 -4.19
CA HIS A 384 27.48 -8.67 -5.25
C HIS A 384 26.30 -7.81 -4.77
N LEU A 385 25.37 -8.38 -4.01
CA LEU A 385 24.23 -7.64 -3.45
C LEU A 385 24.70 -6.52 -2.51
N LEU A 386 25.80 -6.73 -1.78
CA LEU A 386 26.41 -5.71 -0.94
C LEU A 386 27.06 -4.61 -1.79
N GLU A 387 27.77 -4.98 -2.86
CA GLU A 387 28.40 -4.05 -3.80
C GLU A 387 27.36 -3.13 -4.48
N VAL A 388 26.22 -3.68 -4.92
CA VAL A 388 25.13 -2.91 -5.53
C VAL A 388 24.19 -2.25 -4.51
N HIS A 389 24.56 -2.30 -3.22
CA HIS A 389 23.82 -1.72 -2.10
C HIS A 389 22.37 -2.24 -2.00
N THR A 390 22.09 -3.45 -2.51
CA THR A 390 20.80 -4.12 -2.34
C THR A 390 20.63 -4.63 -0.90
N ILE A 391 21.75 -4.92 -0.23
CA ILE A 391 21.82 -5.27 1.20
C ILE A 391 22.85 -4.36 1.90
N THR A 392 22.70 -4.13 3.20
CA THR A 392 23.62 -3.29 3.99
C THR A 392 24.73 -4.04 4.68
N SER A 393 24.60 -5.36 4.83
CA SER A 393 25.61 -6.18 5.49
C SER A 393 25.60 -7.62 4.97
N PRO A 394 26.73 -8.35 5.09
CA PRO A 394 26.78 -9.78 4.75
C PRO A 394 25.75 -10.62 5.51
N ALA A 395 25.55 -10.37 6.81
CA ALA A 395 24.57 -11.08 7.63
C ALA A 395 23.14 -10.93 7.07
N ARG A 396 22.79 -9.72 6.62
CA ARG A 396 21.51 -9.47 5.97
C ARG A 396 21.38 -10.21 4.63
N GLY A 397 22.47 -10.39 3.90
CA GLY A 397 22.51 -11.19 2.68
C GLY A 397 22.24 -12.67 2.95
N GLU A 398 22.87 -13.24 3.97
CA GLU A 398 22.62 -14.62 4.39
C GLU A 398 21.14 -14.86 4.75
N GLU A 399 20.54 -13.95 5.52
CA GLU A 399 19.10 -13.98 5.84
C GLU A 399 18.23 -13.92 4.57
N LEU A 400 18.51 -12.97 3.68
CA LEU A 400 17.75 -12.78 2.44
C LEU A 400 17.78 -14.02 1.54
N LEU A 401 18.96 -14.65 1.41
CA LEU A 401 19.13 -15.87 0.64
C LEU A 401 18.44 -17.07 1.31
N SER A 402 18.51 -17.18 2.64
CA SER A 402 17.77 -18.21 3.38
C SER A 402 16.27 -18.11 3.16
N GLN A 403 15.72 -16.89 3.20
CA GLN A 403 14.30 -16.66 2.93
C GLN A 403 13.92 -16.94 1.48
N ALA A 404 14.74 -16.51 0.52
CA ALA A 404 14.52 -16.81 -0.89
C ALA A 404 14.55 -18.33 -1.15
N GLN A 405 15.39 -19.07 -0.43
CA GLN A 405 15.41 -20.54 -0.47
C GLN A 405 14.16 -21.15 0.15
N ALA A 406 13.70 -20.65 1.29
CA ALA A 406 12.48 -21.10 1.95
C ALA A 406 11.23 -20.89 1.08
N LEU A 407 11.21 -19.82 0.28
CA LEU A 407 10.16 -19.52 -0.70
C LEU A 407 10.27 -20.34 -1.99
N GLY A 408 11.33 -21.13 -2.17
CA GLY A 408 11.58 -21.86 -3.42
C GLY A 408 11.96 -20.97 -4.60
N LEU A 409 12.32 -19.71 -4.37
CA LEU A 409 12.76 -18.75 -5.38
C LEU A 409 14.18 -19.07 -5.87
N ILE A 410 15.06 -19.48 -4.94
CA ILE A 410 16.40 -19.97 -5.23
C ILE A 410 16.60 -21.36 -4.61
N ASN A 411 17.52 -22.13 -5.18
CA ASN A 411 17.98 -23.37 -4.61
C ASN A 411 19.48 -23.25 -4.31
N ILE A 412 19.84 -23.45 -3.04
CA ILE A 412 21.22 -23.44 -2.56
C ILE A 412 21.63 -24.89 -2.27
N THR A 413 22.62 -25.40 -2.99
CA THR A 413 23.12 -26.76 -2.82
C THR A 413 24.04 -26.86 -1.59
N PRO A 414 24.33 -28.08 -1.07
CA PRO A 414 25.21 -28.26 0.10
C PRO A 414 26.65 -27.75 -0.09
N ASP A 415 27.09 -27.64 -1.33
CA ASP A 415 28.36 -27.06 -1.77
C ASP A 415 28.30 -25.52 -1.96
N GLY A 416 27.17 -24.90 -1.62
CA GLY A 416 26.99 -23.44 -1.61
C GLY A 416 26.62 -22.83 -2.97
N LEU A 417 26.30 -23.64 -3.98
CA LEU A 417 25.91 -23.12 -5.30
C LEU A 417 24.47 -22.65 -5.30
N VAL A 418 24.25 -21.46 -5.86
CA VAL A 418 22.94 -20.83 -5.97
C VAL A 418 22.42 -20.99 -7.39
N THR A 419 21.18 -21.46 -7.50
CA THR A 419 20.45 -21.52 -8.77
C THR A 419 19.08 -20.87 -8.61
N LEU A 420 18.72 -19.97 -9.54
CA LEU A 420 17.40 -19.35 -9.55
C LEU A 420 16.36 -20.33 -10.09
N ASN A 421 15.21 -20.42 -9.41
CA ASN A 421 14.10 -21.21 -9.91
C ASN A 421 13.38 -20.47 -11.05
N ALA A 422 13.67 -20.86 -12.30
CA ALA A 422 13.09 -20.26 -13.50
C ALA A 422 11.57 -20.48 -13.64
N ASN A 423 11.01 -21.47 -12.94
CA ASN A 423 9.58 -21.76 -12.97
C ASN A 423 8.80 -21.07 -11.85
N HIS A 424 9.48 -20.35 -10.96
CA HIS A 424 8.81 -19.59 -9.90
C HIS A 424 8.07 -18.38 -10.49
N SER A 425 6.83 -18.13 -10.05
CA SER A 425 5.98 -17.05 -10.59
C SER A 425 6.64 -15.67 -10.48
N ILE A 426 7.26 -15.36 -9.33
CA ILE A 426 8.04 -14.13 -9.11
C ILE A 426 9.19 -14.00 -10.13
N THR A 427 9.92 -15.08 -10.39
CA THR A 427 11.04 -15.08 -11.35
C THR A 427 10.53 -14.79 -12.76
N GLN A 428 9.50 -15.49 -13.22
CA GLN A 428 8.94 -15.32 -14.56
C GLN A 428 8.38 -13.92 -14.76
N THR A 429 7.60 -13.42 -13.79
CA THR A 429 6.95 -12.12 -13.88
C THR A 429 7.96 -10.98 -13.78
N THR A 430 8.97 -11.08 -12.90
CA THR A 430 10.05 -10.09 -12.81
C THR A 430 10.87 -10.03 -14.10
N ARG A 431 11.24 -11.18 -14.68
CA ARG A 431 11.97 -11.23 -15.95
C ARG A 431 11.15 -10.66 -17.11
N LEU A 432 9.87 -11.02 -17.21
CA LEU A 432 8.94 -10.45 -18.19
C LEU A 432 8.96 -8.92 -18.11
N LEU A 433 8.78 -8.36 -16.91
CA LEU A 433 8.70 -6.92 -16.71
C LEU A 433 10.00 -6.20 -17.05
N ARG A 434 11.14 -6.74 -16.60
CA ARG A 434 12.46 -6.27 -17.01
C ARG A 434 12.58 -6.25 -18.52
N ASP A 435 12.32 -7.37 -19.17
CA ASP A 435 12.56 -7.56 -20.59
C ASP A 435 11.67 -6.64 -21.41
N ARG A 436 10.39 -6.48 -21.04
CA ARG A 436 9.47 -5.54 -21.71
C ARG A 436 9.89 -4.09 -21.58
N ILE A 437 10.26 -3.66 -20.38
CA ILE A 437 10.65 -2.26 -20.15
C ILE A 437 11.98 -1.95 -20.84
N VAL A 438 12.97 -2.82 -20.71
CA VAL A 438 14.28 -2.69 -21.37
C VAL A 438 14.12 -2.70 -22.89
N HIS A 439 13.36 -3.65 -23.44
CA HIS A 439 13.08 -3.71 -24.87
C HIS A 439 12.38 -2.44 -25.36
N ARG A 440 11.44 -1.88 -24.55
CA ARG A 440 10.76 -0.64 -24.91
C ARG A 440 11.71 0.56 -24.94
N VAL A 441 12.63 0.65 -23.98
CA VAL A 441 13.68 1.68 -23.95
C VAL A 441 14.61 1.49 -25.15
N ALA A 442 15.16 0.29 -25.34
CA ALA A 442 16.07 -0.07 -26.43
C ALA A 442 15.48 0.27 -27.80
N ASN A 443 14.24 -0.16 -28.07
CA ASN A 443 13.55 0.14 -29.33
C ASN A 443 13.29 1.62 -29.52
N THR A 444 13.02 2.36 -28.45
CA THR A 444 12.82 3.81 -28.58
C THR A 444 14.12 4.52 -28.95
N LEU A 445 15.25 4.10 -28.36
CA LEU A 445 16.58 4.63 -28.69
C LEU A 445 17.01 4.24 -30.12
N SER A 446 16.87 2.96 -30.50
CA SER A 446 17.34 2.43 -31.79
C SER A 446 16.46 2.84 -32.98
N VAL A 447 15.14 2.70 -32.87
CA VAL A 447 14.21 2.93 -34.00
C VAL A 447 14.04 4.42 -34.28
N ARG A 448 14.15 5.28 -33.25
CA ARG A 448 13.97 6.73 -33.40
C ARG A 448 15.27 7.52 -33.44
N ASN A 449 16.41 6.86 -33.24
CA ASN A 449 17.72 7.49 -33.13
C ASN A 449 17.72 8.63 -32.09
N TRP A 450 17.12 8.36 -30.92
CA TRP A 450 17.06 9.29 -29.80
C TRP A 450 18.18 8.98 -28.82
N ASP A 451 18.81 10.02 -28.28
CA ASP A 451 19.86 9.86 -27.26
C ASP A 451 19.31 9.41 -25.91
N TYR A 452 18.02 9.66 -25.66
CA TYR A 452 17.34 9.31 -24.41
C TYR A 452 15.82 9.16 -24.60
N VAL A 453 15.15 8.48 -23.67
CA VAL A 453 13.70 8.31 -23.64
C VAL A 453 13.10 9.20 -22.55
N ASN A 454 12.20 10.11 -22.89
CA ASN A 454 11.48 10.90 -21.88
C ASN A 454 10.64 9.98 -20.96
N TYR A 455 10.70 10.22 -19.63
CA TYR A 455 10.01 9.38 -18.63
C TYR A 455 8.49 9.28 -18.86
N GLY A 456 7.81 10.40 -19.11
CA GLY A 456 6.38 10.42 -19.38
C GLY A 456 6.01 9.73 -20.70
N PHE A 457 6.91 9.76 -21.69
CA PHE A 457 6.75 9.00 -22.93
C PHE A 457 6.88 7.50 -22.71
N LEU A 458 7.83 7.08 -21.86
CA LEU A 458 8.01 5.67 -21.48
C LEU A 458 6.79 5.13 -20.75
N LEU A 459 6.25 5.86 -19.77
CA LEU A 459 5.04 5.48 -19.03
C LEU A 459 3.84 5.22 -19.96
N LYS A 460 3.54 6.19 -20.84
CA LYS A 460 2.48 6.04 -21.85
C LYS A 460 2.76 4.90 -22.83
N GLY A 461 4.04 4.62 -23.06
CA GLY A 461 4.47 3.56 -23.92
C GLY A 461 4.17 2.18 -23.35
N LEU A 462 4.45 2.00 -22.06
CA LEU A 462 4.21 0.76 -21.31
C LEU A 462 2.71 0.49 -21.10
N THR A 463 1.87 1.52 -21.00
CA THR A 463 0.41 1.36 -20.98
C THR A 463 -0.10 0.52 -22.16
N MET A 464 0.55 0.62 -23.31
CA MET A 464 0.13 -0.02 -24.57
C MET A 464 0.88 -1.33 -24.87
N ASP A 465 1.59 -1.91 -23.90
CA ASP A 465 2.33 -3.17 -24.09
C ASP A 465 1.42 -4.38 -23.78
N PRO A 466 0.98 -5.16 -24.79
CA PRO A 466 0.02 -6.25 -24.61
C PRO A 466 0.49 -7.33 -23.65
N GLU A 467 1.80 -7.58 -23.57
CA GLU A 467 2.38 -8.57 -22.67
C GLU A 467 2.33 -8.14 -21.20
N LEU A 468 2.05 -6.86 -20.93
CA LEU A 468 1.83 -6.33 -19.59
C LEU A 468 0.35 -6.24 -19.21
N HIS A 469 -0.60 -6.67 -20.05
CA HIS A 469 -2.04 -6.65 -19.73
C HIS A 469 -2.52 -7.90 -18.97
N GLY A 470 -1.58 -8.63 -18.35
CA GLY A 470 -1.90 -9.78 -17.52
C GLY A 470 -2.57 -9.40 -16.19
N PRO A 471 -3.22 -10.37 -15.53
CA PRO A 471 -3.78 -10.19 -14.20
C PRO A 471 -2.73 -9.63 -13.22
N GLY A 472 -3.05 -8.53 -12.53
CA GLY A 472 -2.15 -7.87 -11.58
C GLY A 472 -1.02 -7.02 -12.22
N LEU A 473 -1.01 -6.83 -13.54
CA LEU A 473 0.03 -6.08 -14.27
C LEU A 473 -0.51 -4.80 -14.90
N ASN A 474 0.39 -3.80 -15.08
CA ASN A 474 0.14 -2.57 -15.83
C ASN A 474 -1.12 -1.77 -15.41
N ILE A 475 -1.39 -1.76 -14.10
CA ILE A 475 -2.66 -1.30 -13.52
C ILE A 475 -2.85 0.21 -13.68
N ASP A 476 -1.83 1.00 -13.33
CA ASP A 476 -1.86 2.45 -13.38
C ASP A 476 -0.47 3.05 -13.66
N ASP A 477 -0.41 4.38 -13.73
CA ASP A 477 0.84 5.13 -13.96
C ASP A 477 1.83 4.94 -12.80
N ASN A 478 1.31 4.76 -11.57
CA ASN A 478 2.13 4.59 -10.38
C ASN A 478 2.86 3.23 -10.41
N TRP A 479 2.15 2.15 -10.72
CA TRP A 479 2.71 0.81 -10.89
C TRP A 479 3.82 0.78 -11.95
N ARG A 480 3.62 1.48 -13.09
CA ARG A 480 4.66 1.55 -14.14
C ARG A 480 5.88 2.35 -13.68
N SER A 481 5.65 3.41 -12.92
CA SER A 481 6.72 4.23 -12.35
C SER A 481 7.57 3.43 -11.37
N GLU A 482 6.94 2.66 -10.48
CA GLU A 482 7.61 1.78 -9.53
C GLU A 482 8.54 0.76 -10.22
N TRP A 483 8.08 0.13 -11.32
CA TRP A 483 8.92 -0.80 -12.08
C TRP A 483 10.07 -0.13 -12.84
N ILE A 484 9.86 1.06 -13.42
CA ILE A 484 10.94 1.82 -14.06
C ILE A 484 11.98 2.21 -13.02
N ASP A 485 11.53 2.75 -11.88
CA ASP A 485 12.41 3.20 -10.80
C ASP A 485 13.15 2.01 -10.17
N ALA A 486 12.52 0.84 -10.07
CA ALA A 486 13.18 -0.39 -9.66
C ALA A 486 14.30 -0.78 -10.63
N LEU A 487 14.06 -0.77 -11.95
CA LEU A 487 15.10 -1.10 -12.95
C LEU A 487 16.23 -0.06 -13.00
N VAL A 488 15.93 1.22 -12.72
CA VAL A 488 16.95 2.25 -12.55
C VAL A 488 17.79 1.98 -11.30
N ARG A 489 17.14 1.66 -10.19
CA ARG A 489 17.80 1.32 -8.91
C ARG A 489 18.65 0.06 -9.02
N GLU A 490 18.23 -0.93 -9.81
CA GLU A 490 19.00 -2.15 -10.09
C GLU A 490 20.16 -1.95 -11.08
N GLY A 491 20.34 -0.75 -11.64
CA GLY A 491 21.40 -0.46 -12.61
C GLY A 491 21.15 -1.03 -14.01
N ILE A 492 19.93 -1.47 -14.30
CA ILE A 492 19.50 -1.99 -15.61
C ILE A 492 19.13 -0.83 -16.55
N LEU A 493 18.58 0.24 -15.99
CA LEU A 493 18.30 1.51 -16.65
C LEU A 493 19.06 2.64 -15.97
N VAL A 494 19.27 3.74 -16.69
CA VAL A 494 19.87 4.96 -16.13
C VAL A 494 18.88 6.10 -16.24
N ARG A 495 18.72 6.87 -15.17
CA ARG A 495 17.89 8.07 -15.12
C ARG A 495 18.76 9.32 -15.00
N GLU A 496 18.58 10.24 -15.93
CA GLU A 496 19.26 11.54 -15.94
C GLU A 496 18.25 12.69 -16.04
N LEU A 497 18.63 13.87 -15.57
CA LEU A 497 17.87 15.10 -15.76
C LEU A 497 18.50 15.91 -16.88
N VAL A 498 17.76 16.10 -17.97
CA VAL A 498 18.24 16.82 -19.15
C VAL A 498 17.38 18.08 -19.37
N PRO A 499 17.96 19.23 -19.73
CA PRO A 499 17.19 20.44 -20.05
C PRO A 499 16.17 20.19 -21.16
N HIS A 500 14.94 20.67 -20.97
CA HIS A 500 13.89 20.52 -21.96
C HIS A 500 14.26 21.30 -23.25
N PRO A 501 14.15 20.69 -24.45
CA PRO A 501 14.59 21.32 -25.71
C PRO A 501 13.95 22.68 -26.00
N ASN A 502 12.72 22.89 -25.54
CA ASN A 502 11.97 24.15 -25.73
C ASN A 502 12.00 25.07 -24.50
N ASN A 503 12.50 24.60 -23.35
CA ASN A 503 12.60 25.39 -22.12
C ASN A 503 13.83 24.94 -21.30
N PRO A 504 15.02 25.53 -21.55
CA PRO A 504 16.27 25.06 -20.94
C PRO A 504 16.34 25.19 -19.41
N GLU A 505 15.45 25.97 -18.77
CA GLU A 505 15.35 26.05 -17.31
C GLU A 505 14.51 24.93 -16.69
N ASP A 506 13.80 24.16 -17.51
CA ASP A 506 12.96 23.04 -17.08
C ASP A 506 13.70 21.72 -17.33
N LEU A 507 14.13 21.05 -16.25
CA LEU A 507 14.84 19.77 -16.33
C LEU A 507 13.84 18.62 -16.41
N VAL A 508 13.92 17.82 -17.46
CA VAL A 508 13.07 16.64 -17.63
C VAL A 508 13.82 15.35 -17.30
N PRO A 509 13.17 14.41 -16.57
CA PRO A 509 13.73 13.08 -16.35
C PRO A 509 13.68 12.26 -17.63
N VAL A 510 14.83 11.69 -17.97
CA VAL A 510 15.04 10.86 -19.15
C VAL A 510 15.67 9.53 -18.76
N ILE A 511 15.40 8.50 -19.54
CA ILE A 511 15.82 7.11 -19.32
C ILE A 511 16.67 6.66 -20.51
N HIS A 512 17.79 6.00 -20.23
CA HIS A 512 18.65 5.37 -21.23
C HIS A 512 19.23 4.04 -20.74
N LEU A 513 19.87 3.30 -21.63
CA LEU A 513 20.58 2.06 -21.30
C LEU A 513 22.01 2.40 -20.82
N PRO A 514 22.58 1.62 -19.88
CA PRO A 514 23.95 1.81 -19.43
C PRO A 514 24.95 1.50 -20.56
N SER A 515 26.04 2.26 -20.64
CA SER A 515 27.10 2.13 -21.66
C SER A 515 27.94 0.85 -21.54
N SER A 516 27.78 0.09 -20.44
CA SER A 516 28.68 -1.00 -20.03
C SER A 516 27.99 -2.30 -19.63
N ILE A 517 26.73 -2.53 -20.03
CA ILE A 517 26.17 -3.89 -19.96
C ILE A 517 26.77 -4.66 -21.14
N PRO A 518 27.47 -5.79 -20.91
CA PRO A 518 27.84 -6.69 -22.01
C PRO A 518 26.55 -7.05 -22.72
N ALA A 519 26.52 -6.97 -24.04
CA ALA A 519 25.42 -7.49 -24.83
C ALA A 519 25.00 -8.83 -24.22
N HIS A 520 23.81 -8.87 -23.60
CA HIS A 520 23.25 -10.12 -23.15
C HIS A 520 23.28 -11.02 -24.37
N ASP A 521 23.91 -12.19 -24.22
CA ASP A 521 24.07 -13.17 -25.27
C ASP A 521 22.84 -13.19 -26.17
N SER A 522 23.04 -12.72 -27.40
CA SER A 522 22.21 -13.02 -28.55
C SER A 522 22.20 -14.52 -28.88
N ASP A 523 22.86 -15.35 -28.05
CA ASP A 523 23.05 -16.79 -28.19
C ASP A 523 22.56 -17.56 -26.94
N ASN A 524 21.41 -17.18 -26.38
CA ASN A 524 20.51 -18.21 -25.83
C ASN A 524 19.06 -17.72 -25.90
N PRO A 525 18.34 -18.03 -26.99
CA PRO A 525 16.94 -17.69 -27.08
C PRO A 525 16.23 -18.43 -25.93
N ALA A 526 15.42 -17.69 -25.17
CA ALA A 526 14.22 -18.30 -24.62
C ALA A 526 13.55 -18.99 -25.82
N THR A 527 13.61 -20.32 -25.89
CA THR A 527 12.99 -21.07 -26.96
C THR A 527 11.51 -20.73 -26.97
N GLY A 528 11.07 -19.95 -27.96
CA GLY A 528 9.67 -19.52 -28.03
C GLY A 528 9.26 -18.42 -29.00
N MET A 529 10.13 -17.78 -29.78
CA MET A 529 9.70 -17.12 -31.02
C MET A 529 10.37 -17.81 -32.20
N GLU A 530 9.65 -18.74 -32.81
CA GLU A 530 9.95 -19.18 -34.16
C GLU A 530 9.97 -17.93 -35.06
N ALA A 531 10.92 -17.86 -36.01
CA ALA A 531 10.84 -16.89 -37.08
C ALA A 531 9.43 -16.95 -37.69
N PRO A 532 8.80 -15.79 -38.01
CA PRO A 532 7.44 -15.79 -38.49
C PRO A 532 7.36 -16.71 -39.71
N SER A 533 6.39 -17.62 -39.71
CA SER A 533 6.21 -18.52 -40.83
C SER A 533 5.91 -17.72 -42.11
N ASP A 534 6.23 -18.26 -43.28
CA ASP A 534 5.90 -17.64 -44.57
C ASP A 534 4.42 -17.21 -44.65
N GLU A 535 3.55 -17.94 -43.98
CA GLU A 535 2.13 -17.67 -43.88
C GLU A 535 1.79 -16.46 -42.99
N GLN A 536 2.51 -16.27 -41.88
CA GLN A 536 2.35 -15.08 -41.04
C GLN A 536 2.84 -13.83 -41.77
N ILE A 537 3.89 -13.95 -42.57
CA ILE A 537 4.39 -12.87 -43.43
C ILE A 537 3.33 -12.55 -44.49
N ASP A 538 2.78 -13.55 -45.18
CA ASP A 538 1.76 -13.36 -46.21
C ASP A 538 0.45 -12.74 -45.67
N ASP A 539 0.00 -13.16 -44.47
CA ASP A 539 -1.13 -12.54 -43.77
C ASP A 539 -0.85 -11.07 -43.41
N MET A 540 0.36 -10.76 -42.97
CA MET A 540 0.78 -9.40 -42.64
C MET A 540 0.91 -8.52 -43.89
N MET A 541 1.39 -9.06 -45.00
CA MET A 541 1.44 -8.37 -46.30
C MET A 541 0.03 -7.94 -46.74
N ARG A 542 -0.98 -8.82 -46.62
CA ARG A 542 -2.38 -8.47 -46.91
C ARG A 542 -2.88 -7.31 -46.05
N ARG A 543 -2.59 -7.36 -44.74
CA ARG A 543 -2.95 -6.30 -43.79
C ARG A 543 -2.32 -4.96 -44.15
N ILE A 544 -1.02 -4.95 -44.48
CA ILE A 544 -0.29 -3.75 -44.88
C ILE A 544 -0.89 -3.15 -46.15
N VAL A 545 -1.02 -3.92 -47.22
CA VAL A 545 -1.52 -3.45 -48.52
C VAL A 545 -2.93 -2.88 -48.40
N VAL A 546 -3.84 -3.59 -47.71
CA VAL A 546 -5.24 -3.13 -47.53
C VAL A 546 -5.29 -1.87 -46.67
N SER A 547 -4.52 -1.80 -45.58
CA SER A 547 -4.51 -0.63 -44.68
C SER A 547 -3.93 0.62 -45.37
N VAL A 548 -2.88 0.47 -46.18
CA VAL A 548 -2.26 1.57 -46.94
C VAL A 548 -3.21 2.05 -48.03
N GLU A 549 -3.83 1.15 -48.79
CA GLU A 549 -4.82 1.52 -49.82
C GLU A 549 -6.02 2.22 -49.21
N GLN A 550 -6.55 1.71 -48.09
CA GLN A 550 -7.68 2.31 -47.41
C GLN A 550 -7.34 3.70 -46.87
N PHE A 551 -6.16 3.88 -46.28
CA PHE A 551 -5.72 5.19 -45.77
C PHE A 551 -5.56 6.21 -46.90
N THR A 552 -4.85 5.84 -47.97
CA THR A 552 -4.54 6.73 -49.09
C THR A 552 -5.78 7.08 -49.90
N SER A 553 -6.65 6.11 -50.19
CA SER A 553 -7.88 6.33 -50.96
C SER A 553 -8.98 7.07 -50.20
N PHE A 554 -9.18 6.79 -48.91
CA PHE A 554 -10.21 7.44 -48.11
C PHE A 554 -9.85 8.90 -47.76
N ARG A 555 -8.57 9.16 -47.47
CA ARG A 555 -8.12 10.49 -47.03
C ARG A 555 -7.53 11.35 -48.15
N GLY A 556 -7.36 10.80 -49.35
CA GLY A 556 -6.77 11.50 -50.50
C GLY A 556 -5.28 11.83 -50.32
N PHE A 557 -4.57 11.07 -49.47
CA PHE A 557 -3.13 11.22 -49.29
C PHE A 557 -2.37 10.26 -50.21
N GLU A 558 -1.21 10.69 -50.71
CA GLU A 558 -0.35 9.84 -51.58
C GLU A 558 0.41 8.76 -50.79
N TRP A 559 0.52 8.91 -49.47
CA TRP A 559 1.25 8.01 -48.58
C TRP A 559 0.59 7.93 -47.19
N CYS A 560 0.88 6.85 -46.47
CA CYS A 560 0.43 6.58 -45.11
C CYS A 560 1.62 6.68 -44.13
N PRO A 561 1.51 7.32 -42.95
CA PRO A 561 2.60 7.33 -41.98
C PRO A 561 2.93 5.90 -41.50
N LEU A 562 4.16 5.44 -41.75
CA LEU A 562 4.58 4.06 -41.47
C LEU A 562 4.46 3.71 -39.98
N GLY A 563 4.78 4.65 -39.09
CA GLY A 563 4.62 4.46 -37.65
C GLY A 563 3.16 4.32 -37.20
N SER A 564 2.23 5.02 -37.85
CA SER A 564 0.79 4.90 -37.56
C SER A 564 0.23 3.58 -38.08
N LEU A 565 0.71 3.13 -39.25
CA LEU A 565 0.38 1.83 -39.81
C LEU A 565 0.85 0.69 -38.90
N HIS A 566 2.13 0.70 -38.50
CA HIS A 566 2.68 -0.31 -37.60
C HIS A 566 1.94 -0.35 -36.25
N LYS A 567 1.63 0.81 -35.67
CA LYS A 567 0.84 0.87 -34.43
C LYS A 567 -0.54 0.22 -34.58
N ARG A 568 -1.19 0.37 -35.74
CA ARG A 568 -2.50 -0.24 -36.03
C ARG A 568 -2.39 -1.75 -36.22
N LEU A 569 -1.32 -2.24 -36.84
CA LEU A 569 -1.13 -3.66 -37.16
C LEU A 569 -0.42 -4.48 -36.08
N ARG A 570 0.10 -3.82 -35.04
CA ARG A 570 0.77 -4.47 -33.89
C ARG A 570 0.02 -5.69 -33.29
N PRO A 571 -1.32 -5.69 -33.12
CA PRO A 571 -2.02 -6.87 -32.58
C PRO A 571 -1.90 -8.14 -33.45
N TYR A 572 -1.45 -8.00 -34.70
CA TYR A 572 -1.27 -9.10 -35.65
C TYR A 572 0.20 -9.40 -35.92
N ASP A 573 1.12 -8.74 -35.22
CA ASP A 573 2.57 -8.89 -35.37
C ASP A 573 3.14 -9.64 -34.16
N PRO A 574 3.14 -10.99 -34.18
CA PRO A 574 3.60 -11.80 -33.05
C PRO A 574 5.12 -11.79 -32.87
N GLY A 575 5.88 -10.98 -33.62
CA GLY A 575 7.35 -10.96 -33.62
C GLY A 575 7.88 -9.93 -34.62
N THR A 576 8.56 -10.40 -35.66
CA THR A 576 9.16 -9.58 -36.74
C THR A 576 8.35 -9.58 -38.05
N SER A 577 7.14 -10.16 -38.05
CA SER A 577 6.34 -10.36 -39.27
C SER A 577 6.00 -9.06 -40.00
N PHE A 578 5.79 -7.95 -39.28
CA PHE A 578 5.57 -6.64 -39.90
C PHE A 578 6.81 -6.13 -40.63
N GLN A 579 7.98 -6.26 -40.02
CA GLN A 579 9.23 -5.82 -40.64
C GLN A 579 9.57 -6.69 -41.86
N GLU A 580 9.49 -8.01 -41.71
CA GLU A 580 9.77 -8.96 -42.79
C GLU A 580 8.78 -8.79 -43.96
N ALA A 581 7.48 -8.60 -43.67
CA ALA A 581 6.49 -8.31 -44.71
C ALA A 581 6.77 -6.99 -45.44
N ILE A 582 7.26 -5.95 -44.74
CA ILE A 582 7.68 -4.70 -45.36
C ILE A 582 8.88 -4.94 -46.29
N GLU A 583 9.89 -5.68 -45.84
CA GLU A 583 11.07 -6.03 -46.64
C GLU A 583 10.64 -6.78 -47.92
N VAL A 584 9.79 -7.81 -47.80
CA VAL A 584 9.25 -8.55 -48.95
C VAL A 584 8.47 -7.63 -49.91
N LEU A 585 7.62 -6.75 -49.38
CA LEU A 585 6.83 -5.83 -50.21
C LEU A 585 7.70 -4.77 -50.92
N VAL A 586 8.75 -4.29 -50.28
CA VAL A 586 9.71 -3.35 -50.88
C VAL A 586 10.54 -4.05 -51.95
N ASP A 587 11.05 -5.26 -51.68
CA ASP A 587 11.84 -6.05 -52.63
C ASP A 587 11.04 -6.42 -53.89
N ASN A 588 9.71 -6.55 -53.76
CA ASN A 588 8.79 -6.83 -54.86
C ASN A 588 8.11 -5.57 -55.45
N ASP A 589 8.62 -4.38 -55.13
CA ASP A 589 8.13 -3.09 -55.63
C ASP A 589 6.62 -2.88 -55.41
N ALA A 590 6.05 -3.51 -54.36
CA ALA A 590 4.64 -3.39 -54.00
C ALA A 590 4.37 -2.16 -53.15
N VAL A 591 5.35 -1.74 -52.33
CA VAL A 591 5.29 -0.53 -51.51
C VAL A 591 6.59 0.25 -51.63
N ALA A 592 6.50 1.57 -51.50
CA ALA A 592 7.66 2.45 -51.40
C ALA A 592 7.68 3.14 -50.04
N ILE A 593 8.87 3.23 -49.42
CA ILE A 593 9.07 3.95 -48.17
C ILE A 593 9.95 5.17 -48.43
N ASP A 594 9.40 6.34 -48.15
CA ASP A 594 10.07 7.62 -48.37
C ASP A 594 9.87 8.55 -47.18
N GLU A 595 10.65 9.63 -47.12
CA GLU A 595 10.51 10.68 -46.12
C GLU A 595 9.68 11.84 -46.69
N TYR A 596 8.55 12.09 -46.05
CA TYR A 596 7.60 13.11 -46.50
C TYR A 596 7.52 14.26 -45.49
N GLN A 597 7.24 15.47 -45.98
CA GLN A 597 7.01 16.59 -45.08
C GLN A 597 5.74 16.39 -44.26
N ASN A 598 5.86 16.53 -42.94
CA ASN A 598 4.73 16.42 -42.04
C ASN A 598 4.02 17.78 -41.95
N PRO A 599 2.73 17.90 -42.31
CA PRO A 599 2.01 19.17 -42.23
C PRO A 599 1.88 19.71 -40.80
N GLN A 600 2.09 18.86 -39.80
CA GLN A 600 1.93 19.15 -38.37
C GLN A 600 3.26 19.19 -37.61
N SER A 601 4.40 19.04 -38.29
CA SER A 601 5.72 18.99 -37.65
C SER A 601 6.81 19.50 -38.60
N VAL A 602 7.84 20.15 -38.03
CA VAL A 602 9.05 20.55 -38.76
C VAL A 602 9.94 19.37 -39.16
N TYR A 603 9.65 18.16 -38.66
CA TYR A 603 10.39 16.94 -38.97
C TYR A 603 9.73 16.16 -40.11
N GLN A 604 10.56 15.55 -40.96
CA GLN A 604 10.08 14.63 -41.99
C GLN A 604 9.55 13.35 -41.34
N THR A 605 8.54 12.75 -41.95
CA THR A 605 7.90 11.52 -41.48
C THR A 605 8.10 10.42 -42.51
N LYS A 606 8.60 9.27 -42.06
CA LYS A 606 8.64 8.07 -42.90
C LYS A 606 7.22 7.64 -43.25
N GLY A 607 6.92 7.72 -44.54
CA GLY A 607 5.65 7.32 -45.13
C GLY A 607 5.82 6.07 -45.98
N ILE A 608 4.74 5.34 -46.13
CA ILE A 608 4.62 4.19 -47.02
C ILE A 608 3.52 4.46 -48.05
N SER A 609 3.82 4.27 -49.32
CA SER A 609 2.87 4.38 -50.43
C SER A 609 2.76 3.05 -51.16
N LEU A 610 1.62 2.83 -51.83
CA LEU A 610 1.35 1.59 -52.55
C LEU A 610 1.64 1.78 -54.04
N ASN A 611 2.37 0.85 -54.64
CA ASN A 611 2.51 0.77 -56.08
C ASN A 611 1.42 -0.13 -56.66
N TYR A 612 0.41 0.49 -57.28
CA TYR A 612 -0.75 -0.22 -57.84
C TYR A 612 -0.42 -1.08 -59.07
N ASP A 613 0.75 -0.90 -59.70
CA ASP A 613 1.17 -1.70 -60.85
C ASP A 613 1.87 -3.01 -60.43
N SER A 614 2.30 -3.11 -59.17
CA SER A 614 2.92 -4.33 -58.63
C SER A 614 1.96 -5.51 -58.68
N ARG A 615 2.51 -6.69 -59.02
CA ARG A 615 1.74 -7.93 -59.10
C ARG A 615 1.12 -8.30 -57.73
N ILE A 616 1.92 -8.23 -56.66
CA ILE A 616 1.50 -8.60 -55.30
C ILE A 616 0.38 -7.67 -54.81
N ALA A 617 0.56 -6.35 -54.97
CA ALA A 617 -0.47 -5.39 -54.57
C ALA A 617 -1.79 -5.62 -55.34
N ARG A 618 -1.74 -5.91 -56.65
CA ARG A 618 -2.93 -6.21 -57.45
C ARG A 618 -3.63 -7.49 -57.04
N GLU A 619 -2.88 -8.57 -56.78
CA GLU A 619 -3.43 -9.86 -56.35
C GLU A 619 -4.16 -9.69 -55.00
N ILE A 620 -3.53 -9.06 -54.01
CA ILE A 620 -4.13 -8.81 -52.68
C ILE A 620 -5.40 -7.93 -52.78
N LEU A 621 -5.36 -6.85 -53.57
CA LEU A 621 -6.51 -5.97 -53.73
C LEU A 621 -7.66 -6.66 -54.50
N GLN A 622 -7.36 -7.57 -55.42
CA GLN A 622 -8.37 -8.38 -56.12
C GLN A 622 -9.03 -9.38 -55.16
N GLU A 623 -8.26 -10.06 -54.30
CA GLU A 623 -8.80 -10.93 -53.26
C GLU A 623 -9.73 -10.15 -52.32
N ARG A 624 -9.32 -8.96 -51.87
CA ARG A 624 -10.16 -8.05 -51.08
C ARG A 624 -11.48 -7.72 -51.79
N ASP A 625 -11.41 -7.33 -53.06
CA ASP A 625 -12.60 -7.00 -53.86
C ASP A 625 -13.53 -8.21 -54.00
N GLN A 626 -12.99 -9.43 -54.16
CA GLN A 626 -13.77 -10.67 -54.19
C GLN A 626 -14.52 -10.92 -52.88
N VAL A 627 -13.86 -10.72 -51.73
CA VAL A 627 -14.51 -10.85 -50.42
C VAL A 627 -15.63 -9.83 -50.25
N ILE A 628 -15.39 -8.56 -50.58
CA ILE A 628 -16.41 -7.50 -50.48
C ILE A 628 -17.61 -7.79 -51.38
N ARG A 629 -17.38 -8.31 -52.60
CA ARG A 629 -18.46 -8.74 -53.50
C ARG A 629 -19.28 -9.87 -52.89
N GLY A 630 -18.64 -10.87 -52.30
CA GLY A 630 -19.34 -11.93 -51.56
C GLY A 630 -20.20 -11.38 -50.41
N LEU A 631 -19.71 -10.40 -49.66
CA LEU A 631 -20.46 -9.73 -48.59
C LEU A 631 -21.68 -8.95 -49.13
N LEU A 632 -21.52 -8.25 -50.26
CA LEU A 632 -22.61 -7.54 -50.95
C LEU A 632 -23.68 -8.52 -51.47
N GLU A 633 -23.26 -9.67 -52.02
CA GLU A 633 -24.18 -10.72 -52.48
C GLU A 633 -24.97 -11.35 -51.34
N LEU A 634 -24.31 -11.69 -50.22
CA LEU A 634 -24.99 -12.18 -49.01
C LEU A 634 -26.00 -11.15 -48.49
N TYR A 635 -25.63 -9.88 -48.51
CA TYR A 635 -26.52 -8.78 -48.11
C TYR A 635 -27.74 -8.66 -49.04
N GLN A 636 -27.55 -8.69 -50.36
CA GLN A 636 -28.64 -8.63 -51.34
C GLN A 636 -29.58 -9.84 -51.24
N GLN A 637 -29.04 -11.04 -50.99
CA GLN A 637 -29.79 -12.26 -50.79
C GLN A 637 -30.50 -12.34 -49.42
N ARG A 638 -30.25 -11.36 -48.53
CA ARG A 638 -30.72 -11.35 -47.13
C ARG A 638 -30.25 -12.57 -46.32
N THR A 639 -29.11 -13.12 -46.70
CA THR A 639 -28.47 -14.24 -46.00
C THR A 639 -27.66 -13.69 -44.82
N PRO A 640 -27.80 -14.26 -43.60
CA PRO A 640 -26.97 -13.86 -42.46
C PRO A 640 -25.48 -13.98 -42.77
N ILE A 641 -24.72 -12.90 -42.54
CA ILE A 641 -23.28 -12.87 -42.77
C ILE A 641 -22.60 -13.61 -41.61
N THR A 642 -22.24 -14.86 -41.86
CA THR A 642 -21.53 -15.75 -40.91
C THR A 642 -20.23 -16.21 -41.55
N ARG A 643 -19.26 -16.72 -40.76
CA ARG A 643 -18.01 -17.27 -41.32
C ARG A 643 -18.27 -18.33 -42.39
N LYS A 644 -19.25 -19.19 -42.14
CA LYS A 644 -19.65 -20.25 -43.07
C LYS A 644 -20.20 -19.67 -44.38
N ALA A 645 -21.12 -18.71 -44.30
CA ALA A 645 -21.70 -18.06 -45.48
C ALA A 645 -20.65 -17.31 -46.32
N ILE A 646 -19.68 -16.64 -45.65
CA ILE A 646 -18.57 -15.96 -46.33
C ILE A 646 -17.68 -16.98 -47.05
N SER A 647 -17.31 -18.08 -46.39
CA SER A 647 -16.49 -19.14 -47.01
C SER A 647 -17.21 -19.78 -48.21
N GLU A 648 -18.51 -20.06 -48.10
CA GLU A 648 -19.32 -20.66 -49.18
C GLU A 648 -19.46 -19.74 -50.40
N ILE A 649 -19.70 -18.44 -50.19
CA ILE A 649 -19.90 -17.49 -51.31
C ILE A 649 -18.57 -17.07 -51.97
N THR A 650 -17.48 -16.96 -51.20
CA THR A 650 -16.18 -16.53 -51.72
C THR A 650 -15.34 -17.67 -52.28
N GLY A 651 -15.63 -18.92 -51.86
CA GLY A 651 -14.83 -20.09 -52.18
C GLY A 651 -13.49 -20.16 -51.43
N LEU A 652 -13.27 -19.26 -50.46
CA LEU A 652 -12.07 -19.27 -49.62
C LEU A 652 -12.10 -20.46 -48.66
N ASP A 653 -10.95 -21.11 -48.47
CA ASP A 653 -10.81 -22.10 -47.42
C ASP A 653 -10.97 -21.46 -46.03
N PRO A 654 -11.25 -22.27 -44.99
CA PRO A 654 -11.57 -21.75 -43.67
C PRO A 654 -10.49 -20.87 -43.04
N LYS A 655 -9.20 -21.06 -43.40
CA LYS A 655 -8.09 -20.32 -42.81
C LYS A 655 -7.96 -18.95 -43.47
N HIS A 656 -7.92 -18.88 -44.80
CA HIS A 656 -7.91 -17.60 -45.52
C HIS A 656 -9.19 -16.80 -45.27
N CYS A 657 -10.34 -17.46 -45.15
CA CYS A 657 -11.60 -16.80 -44.77
C CYS A 657 -11.48 -16.10 -43.38
N ARG A 658 -10.83 -16.75 -42.40
CA ARG A 658 -10.60 -16.15 -41.08
C ARG A 658 -9.68 -14.93 -41.17
N THR A 659 -8.61 -14.99 -41.96
CA THR A 659 -7.71 -13.84 -42.19
C THR A 659 -8.48 -12.67 -42.77
N TRP A 660 -9.24 -12.90 -43.85
CA TRP A 660 -10.00 -11.84 -44.51
C TRP A 660 -11.09 -11.23 -43.63
N ILE A 661 -11.81 -12.03 -42.84
CA ILE A 661 -12.77 -11.48 -41.86
C ILE A 661 -12.05 -10.60 -40.85
N SER A 662 -10.90 -11.04 -40.34
CA SER A 662 -10.10 -10.25 -39.40
C SER A 662 -9.60 -8.93 -40.02
N ILE A 663 -9.23 -8.91 -41.31
CA ILE A 663 -8.86 -7.70 -42.04
C ILE A 663 -10.08 -6.77 -42.19
N MET A 664 -11.25 -7.32 -42.52
CA MET A 664 -12.48 -6.53 -42.68
C MET A 664 -12.98 -5.93 -41.37
N GLU A 665 -12.79 -6.63 -40.24
CA GLU A 665 -13.08 -6.07 -38.91
C GLU A 665 -12.12 -4.96 -38.54
N LEU A 666 -10.82 -5.15 -38.79
CA LEU A 666 -9.79 -4.13 -38.54
C LEU A 666 -10.08 -2.84 -39.32
N GLU A 667 -10.45 -2.96 -40.58
CA GLU A 667 -10.77 -1.81 -41.45
C GLU A 667 -12.24 -1.35 -41.31
N ASN A 668 -12.97 -1.84 -40.32
CA ASN A 668 -14.36 -1.46 -40.02
C ASN A 668 -15.33 -1.66 -41.20
N VAL A 669 -15.03 -2.60 -42.09
CA VAL A 669 -15.93 -3.08 -43.16
C VAL A 669 -16.96 -4.04 -42.57
N LEU A 670 -16.54 -4.91 -41.65
CA LEU A 670 -17.40 -5.83 -40.90
C LEU A 670 -17.36 -5.51 -39.41
N ASN A 671 -18.49 -5.66 -38.74
CA ASN A 671 -18.58 -5.54 -37.29
C ASN A 671 -19.38 -6.71 -36.70
N LEU A 672 -18.84 -7.37 -35.67
CA LEU A 672 -19.54 -8.43 -34.94
C LEU A 672 -20.83 -7.89 -34.31
N VAL A 673 -21.94 -8.61 -34.49
CA VAL A 673 -23.22 -8.23 -33.90
C VAL A 673 -23.18 -8.49 -32.38
N PRO A 674 -23.49 -7.49 -31.53
CA PRO A 674 -23.46 -7.67 -30.08
C PRO A 674 -24.29 -8.88 -29.62
N GLY A 675 -23.69 -9.73 -28.79
CA GLY A 675 -24.34 -10.95 -28.28
C GLY A 675 -24.27 -12.18 -29.19
N HIS A 676 -23.59 -12.11 -30.34
CA HIS A 676 -23.40 -13.24 -31.26
C HIS A 676 -21.91 -13.50 -31.54
N HIS A 677 -21.51 -14.78 -31.59
CA HIS A 677 -20.11 -15.19 -31.77
C HIS A 677 -19.70 -15.46 -33.25
N ASP A 678 -20.66 -15.45 -34.18
CA ASP A 678 -20.42 -15.75 -35.60
C ASP A 678 -21.40 -15.04 -36.54
N LEU A 679 -21.88 -13.86 -36.15
CA LEU A 679 -22.79 -13.05 -36.95
C LEU A 679 -22.23 -11.65 -37.11
N TYR A 680 -22.09 -11.20 -38.34
CA TYR A 680 -21.47 -9.93 -38.70
C TYR A 680 -22.45 -8.99 -39.39
N SER A 681 -22.23 -7.70 -39.19
CA SER A 681 -22.91 -6.61 -39.89
C SER A 681 -21.95 -5.95 -40.88
N LEU A 682 -22.40 -5.79 -42.13
CA LEU A 682 -21.65 -5.11 -43.18
C LEU A 682 -21.86 -3.60 -43.10
N PHE A 683 -20.79 -2.82 -43.00
CA PHE A 683 -20.87 -1.36 -43.03
C PHE A 683 -20.98 -0.87 -44.48
N ARG A 684 -22.20 -0.82 -45.00
CA ARG A 684 -22.46 -0.55 -46.44
C ARG A 684 -22.00 0.81 -46.95
N THR A 685 -21.97 1.81 -46.07
CA THR A 685 -21.49 3.17 -46.41
C THR A 685 -19.99 3.31 -46.19
N HIS A 686 -19.27 2.22 -45.93
CA HIS A 686 -17.82 2.23 -45.82
C HIS A 686 -17.20 2.49 -47.19
N HIS A 687 -16.16 3.34 -47.23
CA HIS A 687 -15.53 3.83 -48.47
C HIS A 687 -15.12 2.71 -49.44
N THR A 688 -14.45 1.68 -48.95
CA THR A 688 -14.02 0.52 -49.76
C THR A 688 -15.22 -0.24 -50.32
N VAL A 689 -16.28 -0.40 -49.53
CA VAL A 689 -17.50 -1.13 -49.93
C VAL A 689 -18.20 -0.37 -51.05
N THR A 690 -18.34 0.95 -50.91
CA THR A 690 -18.93 1.82 -51.95
C THR A 690 -18.11 1.77 -53.24
N ARG A 691 -16.78 1.88 -53.16
CA ARG A 691 -15.91 1.81 -54.34
C ARG A 691 -16.00 0.46 -55.07
N VAL A 692 -16.05 -0.65 -54.34
CA VAL A 692 -16.22 -1.98 -54.94
C VAL A 692 -17.62 -2.14 -55.53
N ALA A 693 -18.67 -1.67 -54.83
CA ALA A 693 -20.04 -1.71 -55.34
C ALA A 693 -20.18 -0.93 -56.66
N GLU A 694 -19.63 0.28 -56.74
CA GLU A 694 -19.60 1.09 -57.97
C GLU A 694 -18.80 0.41 -59.09
N LYS A 695 -17.61 -0.11 -58.77
CA LYS A 695 -16.74 -0.79 -59.73
C LYS A 695 -17.40 -2.01 -60.39
N PHE A 696 -18.28 -2.71 -59.66
CA PHE A 696 -18.92 -3.94 -60.13
C PHE A 696 -20.44 -3.84 -60.31
N ASN A 697 -21.02 -2.63 -60.27
CA ASN A 697 -22.45 -2.34 -60.46
C ASN A 697 -23.40 -3.08 -59.48
N TYR A 698 -23.07 -3.06 -58.18
CA TYR A 698 -24.02 -3.47 -57.14
C TYR A 698 -24.87 -2.26 -56.70
N ASP A 699 -26.19 -2.44 -56.63
CA ASP A 699 -27.19 -1.41 -56.23
C ASP A 699 -27.14 -1.04 -54.73
#